data_AF-A0A3Q4GPK4-F1
#
_entry.id   AF-A0A3Q4GPK4-F1
#
_cell.length_a   1.000
_cell.length_b   1.000
_cell.length_c   1.000
_cell.angle_alpha   90.00
_cell.angle_beta   90.00
_cell.angle_gamma   90.00
#
_symmetry.space_group_name_H-M   'P 1'
#
loop_
_entity.id
_entity.type
_entity.pdbx_description
1 polymer ?
#
loop_
_entity_poly.entity_id
_entity_poly.type
_entity_poly.pdbx_seq_one_letter_code
_entity_poly.pdbx_strand_id
1 'polypeptide(L)'
;IKRPHLLRTDLMVSFQKFSFIVFSFFSVDGGLQKVLDDHKLILKRKCERVTEGTHETEGTLLNRIYTELYITEGRSEDVNTQHEVRQLETPSKITLEDTPIKCHEIFKALPDQQTDIRVVLTNGIAGVGKTFSVQKFTLDWAEGLENQDINVVVLLSFRELNLIKDKQYSLLELLHVFHPTLEKVTAENLDLCKLLLIFDGLDESRLSLDFTITKVISDVTQKSSVCELLTNLIQGNLLRSALIWITSRPAAANLIPSRCVDRVTEVRGFTDEQKEEYFRKRLSDEERSSRIISHIKSSRSLHIMCRIPVFCWITATVLEDMLTTDQREELPKTLTDMYSHFLLVQMKRKKHKYHEGQEMAQEVVEADREVLLKLGRLAYEHLEKGSVMFYQEDLEECGLNPDEALVYSGVCTEIFKRECVIFEKPVYCFVHLSIQEFLAAVYMFHCYTNKDIEVLKQFPGTKWDNKNSDTYLDVFLSRVMDKSLKSKNGHLDLFVRFLHGLTLESNQKILGSLLGKAEITPEIIQRTVNSLKEKKTKIAPDRSINIFQCLIEMNDLSVSQEIQEFLRSENRSEKELSEIHCSALAYMLQMSEEVLEELDLKRYKTSLEGRLRLIPALKLFCSVSSLTSCRLSETSCDSLVCALMSNPSHLTELDLSDNKLQDSGVKLLCNFLESPDCQLEALRSEFSFILVSCFSVDGGLSCKLSSYSCSLLVSALKSNPSNLRELDLSGNNKLKDEGLHYLCDFLGSPDCRLEILNLWECRLTRSSCHPLVLALKSNPSHLRELDMRDNYLKNYDVKALIDLQKNPDYRLEMFRSVGGCY
;
A
#
# COMPACT_ATOMS: atom_id res chain seq x y z
N ILE A 1 -60.06 -67.44 9.10
CA ILE A 1 -60.42 -66.66 7.89
C ILE A 1 -59.49 -65.45 7.84
N LYS A 2 -58.76 -65.34 6.71
CA LYS A 2 -57.97 -64.22 6.16
C LYS A 2 -57.06 -63.36 7.07
N ARG A 3 -55.79 -63.45 6.67
CA ARG A 3 -54.57 -62.68 6.94
C ARG A 3 -54.62 -61.30 6.21
N PRO A 4 -53.52 -60.51 6.17
CA PRO A 4 -53.23 -59.28 6.93
C PRO A 4 -53.02 -58.08 5.96
N HIS A 5 -52.48 -56.95 6.42
CA HIS A 5 -51.65 -55.96 5.68
C HIS A 5 -51.97 -54.55 6.17
N LEU A 6 -51.17 -54.01 7.11
CA LEU A 6 -50.86 -52.56 7.19
C LEU A 6 -49.87 -52.15 8.29
N LEU A 7 -49.23 -53.08 9.03
CA LEU A 7 -48.35 -52.73 10.16
C LEU A 7 -46.92 -53.29 10.10
N ARG A 8 -46.47 -53.79 8.93
CA ARG A 8 -45.13 -54.40 8.79
C ARG A 8 -44.14 -53.62 7.92
N THR A 9 -44.57 -52.54 7.29
CA THR A 9 -43.71 -51.69 6.43
C THR A 9 -43.08 -50.52 7.17
N ASP A 10 -43.72 -49.96 8.20
CA ASP A 10 -43.16 -48.79 8.91
C ASP A 10 -42.07 -49.16 9.93
N LEU A 11 -42.09 -50.37 10.50
CA LEU A 11 -41.03 -50.80 11.43
C LEU A 11 -39.72 -51.20 10.74
N MET A 12 -39.74 -51.68 9.48
CA MET A 12 -38.51 -52.01 8.75
C MET A 12 -37.82 -50.78 8.16
N VAL A 13 -38.57 -49.75 7.75
CA VAL A 13 -37.99 -48.49 7.28
C VAL A 13 -37.37 -47.69 8.43
N SER A 14 -37.94 -47.77 9.64
CA SER A 14 -37.37 -47.11 10.81
C SER A 14 -36.11 -47.80 11.33
N PHE A 15 -35.98 -49.13 11.23
CA PHE A 15 -34.77 -49.84 11.65
C PHE A 15 -33.61 -49.71 10.65
N GLN A 16 -33.89 -49.61 9.35
CA GLN A 16 -32.85 -49.29 8.35
C GLN A 16 -32.38 -47.84 8.43
N LYS A 17 -33.28 -46.87 8.72
CA LYS A 17 -32.85 -45.47 8.98
C LYS A 17 -32.11 -45.31 10.30
N PHE A 18 -32.50 -46.02 11.37
CA PHE A 18 -31.75 -45.99 12.63
C PHE A 18 -30.40 -46.72 12.53
N SER A 19 -30.31 -47.80 11.75
CA SER A 19 -29.02 -48.45 11.48
C SER A 19 -28.11 -47.62 10.58
N PHE A 20 -28.64 -46.79 9.67
CA PHE A 20 -27.82 -45.85 8.87
C PHE A 20 -27.37 -44.63 9.68
N ILE A 21 -28.22 -44.10 10.57
CA ILE A 21 -27.90 -42.95 11.43
C ILE A 21 -26.96 -43.34 12.59
N VAL A 22 -27.03 -44.58 13.08
CA VAL A 22 -26.12 -45.06 14.13
C VAL A 22 -24.79 -45.58 13.56
N PHE A 23 -24.75 -46.03 12.29
CA PHE A 23 -23.47 -46.30 11.60
C PHE A 23 -22.77 -45.03 11.09
N SER A 24 -23.49 -43.93 10.86
CA SER A 24 -22.87 -42.65 10.44
C SER A 24 -22.29 -41.82 11.60
N PHE A 25 -22.52 -42.22 12.86
CA PHE A 25 -21.98 -41.55 14.05
C PHE A 25 -20.87 -42.33 14.79
N PHE A 26 -20.54 -43.54 14.34
CA PHE A 26 -19.45 -44.35 14.89
C PHE A 26 -18.62 -45.00 13.77
N SER A 27 -17.91 -44.16 13.01
CA SER A 27 -16.57 -44.42 12.49
C SER A 27 -16.22 -43.25 11.57
N VAL A 28 -15.65 -42.18 12.13
CA VAL A 28 -14.50 -41.61 11.42
C VAL A 28 -13.53 -42.78 11.35
N ASP A 29 -13.39 -43.34 10.17
CA ASP A 29 -12.56 -44.51 9.91
C ASP A 29 -11.20 -44.27 10.61
N GLY A 30 -10.77 -45.17 11.50
CA GLY A 30 -9.56 -44.93 12.31
C GLY A 30 -8.32 -44.65 11.44
N GLY A 31 -8.40 -45.00 10.15
CA GLY A 31 -7.46 -44.60 9.11
C GLY A 31 -7.49 -43.12 8.72
N LEU A 32 -8.66 -42.47 8.58
CA LEU A 32 -8.77 -41.06 8.20
C LEU A 32 -8.23 -40.15 9.32
N GLN A 33 -8.65 -40.37 10.58
CA GLN A 33 -8.15 -39.58 11.71
C GLN A 33 -6.63 -39.68 11.83
N LYS A 34 -6.08 -40.88 11.66
CA LYS A 34 -4.62 -41.08 11.67
C LYS A 34 -3.91 -40.29 10.56
N VAL A 35 -4.47 -40.26 9.35
CA VAL A 35 -3.91 -39.48 8.24
C VAL A 35 -3.94 -37.98 8.55
N LEU A 36 -5.03 -37.48 9.15
CA LEU A 36 -5.15 -36.08 9.55
C LEU A 36 -4.16 -35.72 10.68
N ASP A 37 -3.98 -36.61 11.65
CA ASP A 37 -3.01 -36.42 12.74
C ASP A 37 -1.55 -36.41 12.21
N ASP A 38 -1.23 -37.32 11.29
CA ASP A 38 0.08 -37.36 10.62
C ASP A 38 0.32 -36.07 9.82
N HIS A 39 -0.68 -35.58 9.10
CA HIS A 39 -0.63 -34.31 8.38
C HIS A 39 -0.43 -33.11 9.33
N LYS A 40 -1.16 -33.06 10.44
CA LYS A 40 -1.04 -32.04 11.48
C LYS A 40 0.37 -32.00 12.08
N LEU A 41 0.99 -33.16 12.32
CA LEU A 41 2.36 -33.27 12.83
C LEU A 41 3.41 -32.74 11.84
N ILE A 42 3.24 -32.99 10.53
CA ILE A 42 4.15 -32.45 9.50
C ILE A 42 4.04 -30.94 9.41
N LEU A 43 2.82 -30.39 9.42
CA LEU A 43 2.60 -28.95 9.42
C LEU A 43 3.16 -28.30 10.68
N LYS A 44 2.99 -28.92 11.86
CA LYS A 44 3.64 -28.47 13.09
C LYS A 44 5.15 -28.33 12.88
N ARG A 45 5.83 -29.39 12.42
CA ARG A 45 7.29 -29.36 12.19
C ARG A 45 7.71 -28.31 11.16
N LYS A 46 6.90 -28.09 10.11
CA LYS A 46 7.17 -27.10 9.06
C LYS A 46 7.04 -25.65 9.56
N CYS A 47 6.14 -25.39 10.51
CA CYS A 47 5.85 -24.05 11.01
C CYS A 47 6.49 -23.72 12.39
N GLU A 48 6.96 -24.74 13.12
CA GLU A 48 7.54 -24.57 14.47
C GLU A 48 8.87 -23.82 14.46
N ARG A 49 9.66 -23.98 13.40
CA ARG A 49 11.00 -23.39 13.27
C ARG A 49 11.07 -22.43 12.10
N VAL A 50 11.67 -21.27 12.33
CA VAL A 50 11.97 -20.27 11.31
C VAL A 50 13.45 -19.99 11.27
N THR A 51 13.99 -19.79 10.08
CA THR A 51 15.40 -19.48 9.88
C THR A 51 15.61 -17.98 10.08
N GLU A 52 16.14 -17.59 11.24
CA GLU A 52 16.52 -16.20 11.54
C GLU A 52 17.92 -15.80 11.03
N GLY A 53 18.59 -16.70 10.31
CA GLY A 53 19.93 -16.47 9.78
C GLY A 53 21.10 -16.83 10.70
N THR A 54 20.87 -17.07 12.00
CA THR A 54 21.96 -17.30 12.97
C THR A 54 22.22 -18.77 13.30
N HIS A 55 23.50 -19.13 13.18
CA HIS A 55 24.32 -20.15 13.86
C HIS A 55 23.91 -21.62 14.01
N GLU A 56 22.65 -22.05 13.88
CA GLU A 56 22.33 -23.45 14.16
C GLU A 56 21.60 -24.13 13.01
N THR A 57 22.03 -25.36 12.71
CA THR A 57 21.34 -26.34 11.87
C THR A 57 19.90 -26.66 12.34
N GLU A 58 19.45 -26.02 13.42
CA GLU A 58 18.10 -26.03 13.98
C GLU A 58 17.56 -24.59 14.02
N GLY A 59 16.57 -24.25 13.18
CA GLY A 59 15.98 -22.91 13.15
C GLY A 59 15.37 -22.48 14.50
N THR A 60 15.25 -21.17 14.72
CA THR A 60 14.66 -20.60 15.95
C THR A 60 13.20 -20.99 16.08
N LEU A 61 12.76 -21.33 17.29
CA LEU A 61 11.35 -21.59 17.58
C LEU A 61 10.52 -20.32 17.34
N LEU A 62 9.53 -20.40 16.45
CA LEU A 62 8.67 -19.29 16.09
C LEU A 62 8.02 -18.66 17.33
N ASN A 63 7.53 -19.49 18.26
CA ASN A 63 6.90 -19.04 19.50
C ASN A 63 7.81 -18.18 20.41
N ARG A 64 9.14 -18.31 20.31
CA ARG A 64 10.09 -17.54 21.12
C ARG A 64 10.23 -16.10 20.64
N ILE A 65 10.11 -15.88 19.33
CA ILE A 65 10.39 -14.60 18.68
C ILE A 65 9.12 -13.91 18.17
N TYR A 66 8.02 -14.65 18.04
CA TYR A 66 6.78 -14.12 17.51
C TYR A 66 6.22 -13.04 18.43
N THR A 67 5.92 -11.91 17.82
CA THR A 67 5.19 -10.78 18.40
C THR A 67 3.91 -10.64 17.59
N GLU A 68 2.77 -10.55 18.27
CA GLU A 68 1.47 -10.48 17.60
C GLU A 68 1.43 -9.24 16.70
N LEU A 69 0.91 -9.40 15.47
CA LEU A 69 0.79 -8.30 14.53
C LEU A 69 -0.53 -7.55 14.74
N TYR A 70 -0.50 -6.24 14.55
CA TYR A 70 -1.71 -5.45 14.51
C TYR A 70 -2.41 -5.66 13.15
N ILE A 71 -3.59 -6.28 13.18
CA ILE A 71 -4.43 -6.55 12.02
C ILE A 71 -5.76 -5.82 12.22
N THR A 72 -6.24 -5.13 11.18
CA THR A 72 -7.52 -4.43 11.20
C THR A 72 -8.44 -4.98 10.12
N GLU A 73 -9.75 -4.97 10.38
CA GLU A 73 -10.77 -5.17 9.33
C GLU A 73 -10.97 -3.83 8.61
N GLY A 74 -10.93 -3.83 7.27
CA GLY A 74 -11.06 -2.58 6.52
C GLY A 74 -11.16 -2.77 5.01
N ARG A 75 -12.04 -1.99 4.37
CA ARG A 75 -12.26 -1.94 2.93
C ARG A 75 -11.34 -0.91 2.28
N SER A 76 -10.10 -1.28 1.97
CA SER A 76 -9.33 -0.51 0.98
C SER A 76 -9.78 -0.93 -0.41
N GLU A 77 -10.85 -0.33 -0.93
CA GLU A 77 -11.25 -0.49 -2.34
C GLU A 77 -10.25 0.17 -3.31
N ASP A 78 -9.30 0.96 -2.79
CA ASP A 78 -8.29 1.58 -3.62
C ASP A 78 -7.00 0.76 -3.71
N VAL A 79 -6.60 0.53 -4.95
CA VAL A 79 -5.29 0.04 -5.33
C VAL A 79 -4.26 1.10 -4.94
N ASN A 80 -3.76 1.06 -3.70
CA ASN A 80 -2.61 1.89 -3.36
C ASN A 80 -1.38 1.31 -4.08
N THR A 81 -1.17 1.75 -5.33
CA THR A 81 -0.05 1.34 -6.18
C THR A 81 1.28 1.96 -5.72
N GLN A 82 1.29 2.74 -4.63
CA GLN A 82 2.49 3.40 -4.12
C GLN A 82 3.50 2.41 -3.55
N HIS A 83 4.79 2.76 -3.66
CA HIS A 83 5.90 1.99 -3.11
C HIS A 83 5.79 1.77 -1.59
N GLU A 84 6.26 0.61 -1.11
CA GLU A 84 6.06 0.10 0.26
C GLU A 84 6.55 1.08 1.35
N VAL A 85 7.73 1.69 1.14
CA VAL A 85 8.29 2.68 2.08
C VAL A 85 7.40 3.91 2.22
N ARG A 86 6.67 4.31 1.17
CA ARG A 86 5.75 5.46 1.23
C ARG A 86 4.47 5.14 1.98
N GLN A 87 4.00 3.90 1.88
CA GLN A 87 2.84 3.45 2.65
C GLN A 87 3.16 3.46 4.15
N LEU A 88 4.43 3.24 4.53
CA LEU A 88 4.90 3.34 5.91
C LEU A 88 5.05 4.76 6.42
N GLU A 89 5.63 5.63 5.60
CA GLU A 89 5.87 7.03 5.95
C GLU A 89 4.59 7.86 5.88
N THR A 90 3.53 7.32 5.29
CA THR A 90 2.19 7.86 5.42
C THR A 90 1.66 7.51 6.81
N PRO A 91 1.28 8.49 7.66
CA PRO A 91 0.58 8.20 8.90
C PRO A 91 -0.80 7.61 8.56
N SER A 92 -0.90 6.29 8.46
CA SER A 92 -2.20 5.64 8.61
C SER A 92 -2.54 5.79 10.08
N LYS A 93 -3.28 6.83 10.45
CA LYS A 93 -3.92 6.80 11.76
C LYS A 93 -4.75 5.53 11.79
N ILE A 94 -4.67 4.82 12.91
CA ILE A 94 -5.71 3.88 13.31
C ILE A 94 -6.96 4.74 13.31
N THR A 95 -7.74 4.66 12.23
CA THR A 95 -9.02 5.34 12.15
C THR A 95 -9.80 4.91 13.39
N LEU A 96 -10.53 5.81 14.03
CA LEU A 96 -11.39 5.47 15.19
C LEU A 96 -12.42 4.35 14.86
N GLU A 97 -12.48 3.91 13.60
CA GLU A 97 -13.34 2.88 13.01
C GLU A 97 -12.58 1.58 12.64
N ASP A 98 -11.24 1.53 12.73
CA ASP A 98 -10.49 0.30 12.44
C ASP A 98 -10.78 -0.73 13.54
N THR A 99 -11.60 -1.73 13.23
CA THR A 99 -11.90 -2.81 14.19
C THR A 99 -10.69 -3.74 14.24
N PRO A 100 -9.93 -3.77 15.35
CA PRO A 100 -8.80 -4.67 15.47
C PRO A 100 -9.31 -6.11 15.50
N ILE A 101 -8.70 -6.96 14.69
CA ILE A 101 -9.05 -8.38 14.60
C ILE A 101 -7.83 -9.22 14.95
N LYS A 102 -8.01 -10.22 15.80
CA LYS A 102 -6.95 -11.19 16.07
C LYS A 102 -6.86 -12.18 14.92
N CYS A 103 -5.65 -12.65 14.63
CA CYS A 103 -5.39 -13.58 13.52
C CYS A 103 -6.25 -14.87 13.61
N HIS A 104 -6.47 -15.41 14.82
CA HIS A 104 -7.30 -16.61 15.01
C HIS A 104 -8.83 -16.35 14.88
N GLU A 105 -9.24 -15.09 14.73
CA GLU A 105 -10.65 -14.67 14.62
C GLU A 105 -11.02 -14.21 13.20
N ILE A 106 -10.10 -14.30 12.23
CA ILE A 106 -10.30 -13.81 10.86
C ILE A 106 -11.54 -14.39 10.15
N PHE A 107 -11.97 -15.60 10.52
CA PHE A 107 -13.18 -16.26 10.01
C PHE A 107 -14.38 -16.18 10.95
N LYS A 108 -14.25 -15.60 12.14
CA LYS A 108 -15.37 -15.42 13.08
C LYS A 108 -16.16 -14.17 12.68
N ALA A 109 -17.48 -14.29 12.60
CA ALA A 109 -18.35 -13.13 12.42
C ALA A 109 -18.25 -12.20 13.63
N LEU A 110 -18.15 -10.89 13.39
CA LEU A 110 -18.27 -9.90 14.46
C LEU A 110 -19.70 -9.86 14.99
N PRO A 111 -19.94 -9.38 16.23
CA PRO A 111 -21.28 -9.36 16.85
C PRO A 111 -22.37 -8.72 15.98
N ASP A 112 -22.00 -7.80 15.09
CA ASP A 112 -22.91 -7.04 14.23
C ASP A 112 -23.01 -7.57 12.78
N GLN A 113 -22.26 -8.61 12.40
CA GLN A 113 -22.27 -9.21 11.05
C GLN A 113 -23.02 -10.55 11.05
N GLN A 114 -24.07 -10.67 10.23
CA GLN A 114 -24.85 -11.92 10.05
C GLN A 114 -24.35 -12.81 8.89
N THR A 115 -23.30 -12.40 8.17
CA THR A 115 -22.79 -13.10 6.98
C THR A 115 -21.76 -14.16 7.34
N ASP A 116 -21.93 -15.37 6.80
CA ASP A 116 -20.96 -16.46 6.90
C ASP A 116 -19.70 -16.11 6.08
N ILE A 117 -18.52 -16.25 6.67
CA ILE A 117 -17.26 -15.74 6.10
C ILE A 117 -16.49 -16.91 5.53
N ARG A 118 -16.40 -16.98 4.21
CA ARG A 118 -15.71 -18.06 3.50
C ARG A 118 -14.36 -17.61 2.96
N VAL A 119 -14.28 -16.45 2.33
CA VAL A 119 -13.08 -15.95 1.66
C VAL A 119 -12.55 -14.69 2.36
N VAL A 120 -11.37 -14.83 2.96
CA VAL A 120 -10.64 -13.73 3.61
C VAL A 120 -9.44 -13.34 2.74
N LEU A 121 -9.34 -12.06 2.38
CA LEU A 121 -8.16 -11.47 1.73
C LEU A 121 -7.41 -10.60 2.73
N THR A 122 -6.18 -10.98 3.05
CA THR A 122 -5.29 -10.24 3.94
C THR A 122 -4.24 -9.47 3.15
N ASN A 123 -4.37 -8.15 3.19
CA ASN A 123 -3.46 -7.20 2.58
C ASN A 123 -2.36 -6.78 3.56
N GLY A 124 -1.26 -6.32 3.02
CA GLY A 124 -0.20 -5.68 3.78
C GLY A 124 1.04 -5.50 2.93
N ILE A 125 1.88 -4.54 3.25
CA ILE A 125 3.11 -4.29 2.48
C ILE A 125 4.13 -5.43 2.65
N ALA A 126 5.22 -5.44 1.86
CA ALA A 126 6.23 -6.47 2.07
C ALA A 126 6.89 -6.35 3.44
N GLY A 127 7.41 -7.48 3.94
CA GLY A 127 8.08 -7.54 5.24
C GLY A 127 7.17 -7.38 6.47
N VAL A 128 5.88 -7.03 6.29
CA VAL A 128 4.95 -6.74 7.40
C VAL A 128 4.61 -7.96 8.26
N GLY A 129 4.90 -9.18 7.79
CA GLY A 129 4.68 -10.42 8.53
C GLY A 129 3.47 -11.24 8.09
N LYS A 130 2.94 -11.04 6.88
CA LYS A 130 1.82 -11.86 6.33
C LYS A 130 2.10 -13.37 6.40
N THR A 131 3.22 -13.81 5.80
CA THR A 131 3.65 -15.23 5.84
C THR A 131 3.91 -15.72 7.27
N PHE A 132 4.46 -14.87 8.14
CA PHE A 132 4.64 -15.22 9.57
C PHE A 132 3.31 -15.40 10.30
N SER A 133 2.28 -14.64 9.93
CA SER A 133 0.92 -14.81 10.48
C SER A 133 0.30 -16.13 10.04
N VAL A 134 0.46 -16.50 8.77
CA VAL A 134 0.03 -17.79 8.24
C VAL A 134 0.75 -18.95 8.94
N GLN A 135 2.07 -18.84 9.11
CA GLN A 135 2.87 -19.84 9.82
C GLN A 135 2.43 -19.96 11.29
N LYS A 136 2.23 -18.84 11.98
CA LYS A 136 1.80 -18.83 13.38
C LYS A 136 0.41 -19.41 13.57
N PHE A 137 -0.55 -19.00 12.73
CA PHE A 137 -1.90 -19.57 12.71
C PHE A 137 -1.87 -21.09 12.53
N THR A 138 -1.08 -21.55 11.55
CA THR A 138 -0.94 -22.99 11.25
C THR A 138 -0.31 -23.73 12.41
N LEU A 139 0.70 -23.15 13.06
CA LEU A 139 1.34 -23.71 14.24
C LEU A 139 0.36 -23.84 15.41
N ASP A 140 -0.39 -22.78 15.73
CA ASP A 140 -1.36 -22.79 16.83
C ASP A 140 -2.50 -23.79 16.59
N TRP A 141 -2.98 -23.90 15.35
CA TRP A 141 -3.91 -24.96 14.94
C TRP A 141 -3.29 -26.35 15.12
N ALA A 142 -2.05 -26.54 14.68
CA ALA A 142 -1.36 -27.83 14.74
C ALA A 142 -1.01 -28.25 16.18
N GLU A 143 -0.80 -27.29 17.09
CA GLU A 143 -0.56 -27.52 18.52
C GLU A 143 -1.83 -27.74 19.34
N GLY A 144 -3.01 -27.49 18.74
CA GLY A 144 -4.28 -27.66 19.44
C GLY A 144 -4.71 -26.44 20.26
N LEU A 145 -4.07 -25.28 20.04
CA LEU A 145 -4.31 -24.07 20.82
C LEU A 145 -5.55 -23.30 20.34
N GLU A 146 -5.68 -23.12 19.02
CA GLU A 146 -6.73 -22.29 18.41
C GLU A 146 -7.38 -22.99 17.19
N ASN A 147 -8.58 -22.55 16.79
CA ASN A 147 -9.30 -22.97 15.55
C ASN A 147 -9.48 -24.49 15.34
N GLN A 148 -9.71 -25.25 16.42
CA GLN A 148 -9.90 -26.71 16.35
C GLN A 148 -11.23 -27.14 15.73
N ASP A 149 -12.09 -26.19 15.36
CA ASP A 149 -13.28 -26.43 14.54
C ASP A 149 -12.92 -26.76 13.07
N ILE A 150 -11.70 -26.42 12.64
CA ILE A 150 -11.16 -26.73 11.30
C ILE A 150 -10.49 -28.10 11.33
N ASN A 151 -10.95 -29.03 10.48
CA ASN A 151 -10.42 -30.40 10.43
C ASN A 151 -9.08 -30.49 9.71
N VAL A 152 -8.89 -29.71 8.64
CA VAL A 152 -7.69 -29.78 7.78
C VAL A 152 -7.29 -28.37 7.36
N VAL A 153 -6.01 -28.05 7.50
CA VAL A 153 -5.40 -26.80 7.01
C VAL A 153 -4.40 -27.14 5.92
N VAL A 154 -4.52 -26.53 4.74
CA VAL A 154 -3.62 -26.76 3.60
C VAL A 154 -3.01 -25.43 3.20
N LEU A 155 -1.68 -25.37 3.21
CA LEU A 155 -0.92 -24.21 2.77
C LEU A 155 -0.44 -24.41 1.35
N LEU A 156 -0.73 -23.45 0.48
CA LEU A 156 -0.31 -23.40 -0.93
C LEU A 156 0.34 -22.04 -1.18
N SER A 157 1.62 -22.01 -1.54
CA SER A 157 2.27 -20.76 -1.93
C SER A 157 2.09 -20.50 -3.43
N PHE A 158 1.78 -19.27 -3.82
CA PHE A 158 1.71 -18.90 -5.24
C PHE A 158 3.06 -19.09 -5.95
N ARG A 159 4.18 -18.97 -5.22
CA ARG A 159 5.52 -19.28 -5.75
C ARG A 159 5.62 -20.73 -6.21
N GLU A 160 5.07 -21.65 -5.42
CA GLU A 160 5.06 -23.07 -5.71
C GLU A 160 4.10 -23.41 -6.85
N LEU A 161 2.92 -22.78 -6.86
CA LEU A 161 1.91 -22.95 -7.92
C LEU A 161 2.42 -22.48 -9.29
N ASN A 162 3.29 -21.48 -9.34
CA ASN A 162 3.90 -21.02 -10.59
C ASN A 162 4.70 -22.11 -11.32
N LEU A 163 5.27 -23.08 -10.60
CA LEU A 163 6.07 -24.17 -11.19
C LEU A 163 5.23 -25.17 -11.99
N ILE A 164 3.91 -25.16 -11.80
CA ILE A 164 2.97 -26.08 -12.43
C ILE A 164 1.90 -25.39 -13.27
N LYS A 165 2.07 -24.09 -13.54
CA LYS A 165 1.10 -23.28 -14.30
C LYS A 165 0.70 -23.88 -15.65
N ASP A 166 1.63 -24.56 -16.33
CA ASP A 166 1.45 -25.12 -17.68
C ASP A 166 0.92 -26.56 -17.66
N LYS A 167 0.64 -27.13 -16.48
CA LYS A 167 0.15 -28.50 -16.30
C LYS A 167 -1.34 -28.49 -15.93
N GLN A 168 -1.99 -29.63 -16.14
CA GLN A 168 -3.38 -29.84 -15.71
C GLN A 168 -3.44 -30.80 -14.52
N TYR A 169 -4.24 -30.43 -13.52
CA TYR A 169 -4.49 -31.21 -12.31
C TYR A 169 -5.99 -31.19 -12.01
N SER A 170 -6.47 -32.17 -11.27
CA SER A 170 -7.67 -32.02 -10.45
C SER A 170 -7.34 -31.38 -9.10
N LEU A 171 -8.32 -30.83 -8.39
CA LEU A 171 -8.05 -30.26 -7.06
C LEU A 171 -7.56 -31.33 -6.09
N LEU A 172 -8.12 -32.55 -6.15
CA LEU A 172 -7.67 -33.66 -5.32
C LEU A 172 -6.20 -34.03 -5.59
N GLU A 173 -5.83 -34.16 -6.87
CA GLU A 173 -4.42 -34.41 -7.25
C GLU A 173 -3.51 -33.27 -6.80
N LEU A 174 -3.96 -32.02 -6.89
CA LEU A 174 -3.20 -30.86 -6.44
C LEU A 174 -2.93 -30.95 -4.93
N LEU A 175 -3.93 -31.30 -4.12
CA LEU A 175 -3.76 -31.48 -2.68
C LEU A 175 -2.77 -32.60 -2.37
N HIS A 176 -2.84 -33.74 -3.07
CA HIS A 176 -1.93 -34.86 -2.88
C HIS A 176 -0.49 -34.53 -3.27
N VAL A 177 -0.30 -33.76 -4.34
CA VAL A 177 1.04 -33.33 -4.77
C VAL A 177 1.66 -32.40 -3.73
N PHE A 178 0.89 -31.43 -3.22
CA PHE A 178 1.43 -30.45 -2.27
C PHE A 178 1.54 -30.97 -0.84
N HIS A 179 0.67 -31.91 -0.47
CA HIS A 179 0.62 -32.52 0.85
C HIS A 179 0.49 -34.04 0.71
N PRO A 180 1.60 -34.77 0.46
CA PRO A 180 1.58 -36.22 0.20
C PRO A 180 0.96 -37.06 1.31
N THR A 181 0.93 -36.58 2.56
CA THR A 181 0.21 -37.26 3.64
C THR A 181 -1.28 -37.40 3.36
N LEU A 182 -1.86 -36.49 2.57
CA LEU A 182 -3.27 -36.53 2.19
C LEU A 182 -3.57 -37.49 1.03
N GLU A 183 -2.60 -38.23 0.49
CA GLU A 183 -2.79 -39.17 -0.64
C GLU A 183 -3.94 -40.17 -0.39
N LYS A 184 -4.16 -40.57 0.87
CA LYS A 184 -5.23 -41.49 1.27
C LYS A 184 -6.59 -40.83 1.45
N VAL A 185 -6.68 -39.50 1.36
CA VAL A 185 -7.92 -38.73 1.46
C VAL A 185 -8.62 -38.78 0.10
N THR A 186 -9.86 -39.27 0.08
CA THR A 186 -10.71 -39.31 -1.11
C THR A 186 -11.55 -38.03 -1.24
N ALA A 187 -12.20 -37.83 -2.39
CA ALA A 187 -13.15 -36.74 -2.59
C ALA A 187 -14.27 -36.72 -1.53
N GLU A 188 -14.83 -37.89 -1.20
CA GLU A 188 -15.88 -38.07 -0.20
C GLU A 188 -15.43 -37.66 1.21
N ASN A 189 -14.15 -37.89 1.54
CA ASN A 189 -13.59 -37.48 2.83
C ASN A 189 -13.44 -35.95 2.92
N LEU A 190 -13.20 -35.26 1.81
CA LEU A 190 -13.10 -33.79 1.78
C LEU A 190 -14.46 -33.13 2.05
N ASP A 191 -15.55 -33.72 1.56
CA ASP A 191 -16.90 -33.20 1.78
C ASP A 191 -17.35 -33.30 3.25
N LEU A 192 -16.75 -34.22 4.02
CA LEU A 192 -17.00 -34.38 5.45
C LEU A 192 -16.14 -33.47 6.34
N CYS A 193 -15.07 -32.88 5.79
CA CYS A 193 -14.11 -32.06 6.54
C CYS A 193 -14.38 -30.57 6.37
N LYS A 194 -14.35 -29.81 7.46
CA LYS A 194 -14.17 -28.36 7.40
C LYS A 194 -12.71 -28.06 7.01
N LEU A 195 -12.50 -27.78 5.73
CA LEU A 195 -11.19 -27.52 5.13
C LEU A 195 -10.88 -26.02 5.12
N LEU A 196 -9.65 -25.65 5.48
CA LEU A 196 -9.08 -24.32 5.24
C LEU A 196 -7.96 -24.41 4.21
N LEU A 197 -8.10 -23.67 3.12
CA LEU A 197 -7.08 -23.50 2.09
C LEU A 197 -6.44 -22.12 2.23
N ILE A 198 -5.15 -22.09 2.55
CA ILE A 198 -4.38 -20.85 2.69
C ILE A 198 -3.50 -20.67 1.44
N PHE A 199 -3.74 -19.59 0.71
CA PHE A 199 -2.95 -19.18 -0.44
C PHE A 199 -2.02 -18.02 -0.06
N ASP A 200 -0.74 -18.30 0.13
CA ASP A 200 0.25 -17.29 0.55
C ASP A 200 0.92 -16.65 -0.68
N GLY A 201 0.98 -15.30 -0.70
CA GLY A 201 1.79 -14.53 -1.66
C GLY A 201 1.15 -14.32 -3.04
N LEU A 202 -0.12 -13.92 -3.13
CA LEU A 202 -0.78 -13.66 -4.43
C LEU A 202 -0.01 -12.68 -5.33
N ASP A 203 0.70 -11.73 -4.74
CA ASP A 203 1.55 -10.76 -5.46
C ASP A 203 2.77 -11.37 -6.15
N GLU A 204 3.05 -12.64 -5.90
CA GLU A 204 4.12 -13.41 -6.51
C GLU A 204 3.58 -14.39 -7.57
N SER A 205 2.27 -14.36 -7.82
CA SER A 205 1.60 -15.18 -8.81
C SER A 205 1.94 -14.75 -10.23
N ARG A 206 2.26 -15.74 -11.07
CA ARG A 206 2.35 -15.61 -12.54
C ARG A 206 1.14 -16.25 -13.23
N LEU A 207 0.13 -16.65 -12.45
CA LEU A 207 -1.09 -17.28 -12.94
C LEU A 207 -2.06 -16.19 -13.42
N SER A 208 -2.60 -16.37 -14.63
CA SER A 208 -3.66 -15.51 -15.15
C SER A 208 -5.01 -15.92 -14.56
N LEU A 209 -5.38 -15.33 -13.43
CA LEU A 209 -6.67 -15.56 -12.77
C LEU A 209 -7.75 -14.76 -13.50
N ASP A 210 -8.54 -15.44 -14.33
CA ASP A 210 -9.64 -14.83 -15.05
C ASP A 210 -10.99 -15.24 -14.44
N PHE A 211 -11.63 -14.28 -13.78
CA PHE A 211 -12.93 -14.43 -13.12
C PHE A 211 -14.12 -14.17 -14.06
N THR A 212 -13.86 -13.98 -15.37
CA THR A 212 -14.89 -13.84 -16.42
C THR A 212 -15.16 -15.15 -17.15
N ILE A 213 -14.26 -16.15 -17.03
CA ILE A 213 -14.38 -17.46 -17.68
C ILE A 213 -15.62 -18.21 -17.17
N THR A 214 -16.46 -18.69 -18.08
CA THR A 214 -17.76 -19.35 -17.83
C THR A 214 -17.66 -20.85 -17.52
N LYS A 215 -16.45 -21.43 -17.57
CA LYS A 215 -16.24 -22.86 -17.31
C LYS A 215 -16.36 -23.14 -15.80
N VAL A 216 -17.55 -23.60 -15.40
CA VAL A 216 -17.86 -24.00 -14.03
C VAL A 216 -17.29 -25.39 -13.75
N ILE A 217 -16.38 -25.46 -12.78
CA ILE A 217 -15.81 -26.72 -12.27
C ILE A 217 -16.34 -26.89 -10.84
N SER A 218 -17.01 -28.01 -10.59
CA SER A 218 -17.58 -28.34 -9.27
C SER A 218 -17.11 -29.67 -8.71
N ASP A 219 -16.57 -30.55 -9.56
CA ASP A 219 -16.02 -31.85 -9.17
C ASP A 219 -14.53 -31.73 -8.86
N VAL A 220 -14.13 -32.15 -7.65
CA VAL A 220 -12.74 -32.11 -7.17
C VAL A 220 -11.81 -33.06 -7.91
N THR A 221 -12.35 -34.03 -8.67
CA THR A 221 -11.61 -34.99 -9.49
C THR A 221 -11.47 -34.54 -10.96
N GLN A 222 -12.18 -33.48 -11.36
CA GLN A 222 -12.11 -32.97 -12.72
C GLN A 222 -10.78 -32.25 -12.97
N LYS A 223 -10.05 -32.66 -14.01
CA LYS A 223 -8.78 -32.03 -14.41
C LYS A 223 -9.00 -30.71 -15.15
N SER A 224 -8.22 -29.71 -14.78
CA SER A 224 -8.19 -28.39 -15.42
C SER A 224 -6.84 -27.71 -15.21
N SER A 225 -6.65 -26.52 -15.79
CA SER A 225 -5.51 -25.69 -15.45
C SER A 225 -5.58 -25.22 -13.99
N VAL A 226 -4.42 -24.95 -13.39
CA VAL A 226 -4.35 -24.41 -12.02
C VAL A 226 -5.11 -23.10 -11.90
N CYS A 227 -5.05 -22.23 -12.91
CA CYS A 227 -5.81 -20.98 -12.94
C CYS A 227 -7.33 -21.21 -12.82
N GLU A 228 -7.89 -22.13 -13.60
CA GLU A 228 -9.32 -22.45 -13.57
C GLU A 228 -9.76 -23.10 -12.25
N LEU A 229 -8.90 -23.93 -11.64
CA LEU A 229 -9.18 -24.51 -10.32
C LEU A 229 -9.26 -23.43 -9.25
N LEU A 230 -8.28 -22.52 -9.20
CA LEU A 230 -8.23 -21.44 -8.22
C LEU A 230 -9.39 -20.46 -8.39
N THR A 231 -9.73 -20.07 -9.62
CA THR A 231 -10.87 -19.16 -9.84
C THR A 231 -12.19 -19.79 -9.43
N ASN A 232 -12.44 -21.06 -9.77
CA ASN A 232 -13.65 -21.77 -9.35
C ASN A 232 -13.71 -22.01 -7.84
N LEU A 233 -12.57 -22.23 -7.20
CA LEU A 233 -12.48 -22.36 -5.75
C LEU A 233 -12.81 -21.03 -5.06
N ILE A 234 -12.21 -19.92 -5.49
CA ILE A 234 -12.46 -18.59 -4.94
C ILE A 234 -13.92 -18.17 -5.15
N GLN A 235 -14.48 -18.41 -6.35
CA GLN A 235 -15.89 -18.13 -6.66
C GLN A 235 -16.91 -19.01 -5.89
N GLY A 236 -16.46 -20.09 -5.25
CA GLY A 236 -17.36 -21.04 -4.57
C GLY A 236 -18.07 -22.03 -5.50
N ASN A 237 -17.57 -22.24 -6.72
CA ASN A 237 -18.05 -23.31 -7.59
C ASN A 237 -17.49 -24.67 -7.16
N LEU A 238 -16.25 -24.68 -6.65
CA LEU A 238 -15.51 -25.84 -6.18
C LEU A 238 -15.30 -25.75 -4.66
N LEU A 239 -15.53 -26.85 -3.93
CA LEU A 239 -15.47 -26.92 -2.45
C LEU A 239 -16.17 -25.73 -1.76
N ARG A 240 -17.52 -25.71 -1.84
CA ARG A 240 -18.35 -24.64 -1.29
C ARG A 240 -18.17 -24.41 0.21
N SER A 241 -17.98 -25.48 0.98
CA SER A 241 -17.81 -25.45 2.44
C SER A 241 -16.38 -25.10 2.90
N ALA A 242 -15.41 -25.04 1.98
CA ALA A 242 -14.03 -24.75 2.35
C ALA A 242 -13.82 -23.26 2.63
N LEU A 243 -13.11 -22.98 3.72
CA LEU A 243 -12.61 -21.65 4.04
C LEU A 243 -11.38 -21.36 3.18
N ILE A 244 -11.24 -20.10 2.75
CA ILE A 244 -10.15 -19.64 1.91
C ILE A 244 -9.52 -18.42 2.56
N TRP A 245 -8.21 -18.49 2.79
CA TRP A 245 -7.43 -17.36 3.26
C TRP A 245 -6.37 -17.02 2.21
N ILE A 246 -6.34 -15.78 1.72
CA ILE A 246 -5.40 -15.33 0.71
C ILE A 246 -4.58 -14.17 1.28
N THR A 247 -3.26 -14.23 1.17
CA THR A 247 -2.39 -13.09 1.51
C THR A 247 -1.87 -12.41 0.26
N SER A 248 -1.79 -11.08 0.27
CA SER A 248 -1.29 -10.31 -0.88
C SER A 248 -0.72 -8.96 -0.48
N ARG A 249 0.10 -8.37 -1.38
CA ARG A 249 0.34 -6.92 -1.38
C ARG A 249 -0.86 -6.18 -1.99
N PRO A 250 -1.17 -4.95 -1.54
CA PRO A 250 -2.32 -4.18 -2.04
C PRO A 250 -2.39 -4.07 -3.58
N ALA A 251 -1.24 -3.96 -4.25
CA ALA A 251 -1.17 -3.87 -5.71
C ALA A 251 -1.73 -5.10 -6.44
N ALA A 252 -1.58 -6.31 -5.88
CA ALA A 252 -2.04 -7.56 -6.49
C ALA A 252 -3.39 -8.05 -5.95
N ALA A 253 -3.88 -7.47 -4.85
CA ALA A 253 -5.19 -7.79 -4.27
C ALA A 253 -6.33 -7.68 -5.29
N ASN A 254 -6.25 -6.71 -6.20
CA ASN A 254 -7.27 -6.44 -7.23
C ASN A 254 -7.33 -7.47 -8.36
N LEU A 255 -6.40 -8.43 -8.39
CA LEU A 255 -6.54 -9.60 -9.25
C LEU A 255 -7.79 -10.41 -8.88
N ILE A 256 -8.28 -10.28 -7.64
CA ILE A 256 -9.49 -10.92 -7.15
C ILE A 256 -10.61 -9.87 -7.09
N PRO A 257 -11.73 -10.07 -7.79
CA PRO A 257 -12.88 -9.16 -7.70
C PRO A 257 -13.45 -9.11 -6.27
N SER A 258 -13.79 -7.91 -5.79
CA SER A 258 -14.37 -7.69 -4.45
C SER A 258 -15.60 -8.55 -4.18
N ARG A 259 -16.44 -8.80 -5.19
CA ARG A 259 -17.60 -9.71 -5.12
C ARG A 259 -17.28 -11.16 -4.72
N CYS A 260 -16.03 -11.58 -4.79
CA CYS A 260 -15.58 -12.93 -4.44
C CYS A 260 -14.93 -13.00 -3.05
N VAL A 261 -14.86 -11.87 -2.33
CA VAL A 261 -14.19 -11.75 -1.04
C VAL A 261 -15.22 -11.34 0.00
N ASP A 262 -15.37 -12.13 1.05
CA ASP A 262 -16.35 -11.85 2.11
C ASP A 262 -15.78 -10.86 3.14
N ARG A 263 -14.46 -10.93 3.40
CA ARG A 263 -13.76 -10.05 4.33
C ARG A 263 -12.38 -9.65 3.82
N VAL A 264 -12.06 -8.37 3.96
CA VAL A 264 -10.72 -7.84 3.73
C VAL A 264 -10.12 -7.43 5.07
N THR A 265 -8.89 -7.87 5.31
CA THR A 265 -8.11 -7.52 6.50
C THR A 265 -6.80 -6.89 6.06
N GLU A 266 -6.24 -6.01 6.88
CA GLU A 266 -4.94 -5.39 6.62
C GLU A 266 -3.98 -5.63 7.78
N VAL A 267 -2.81 -6.20 7.48
CA VAL A 267 -1.70 -6.30 8.44
C VAL A 267 -0.96 -4.97 8.43
N ARG A 268 -1.03 -4.27 9.56
CA ARG A 268 -0.48 -2.93 9.75
C ARG A 268 0.93 -2.94 10.34
N GLY A 269 1.42 -4.10 10.79
CA GLY A 269 2.73 -4.28 11.42
C GLY A 269 2.68 -4.18 12.94
N PHE A 270 3.69 -3.59 13.56
CA PHE A 270 3.81 -3.40 15.01
C PHE A 270 3.34 -2.02 15.47
N THR A 271 2.52 -2.02 16.52
CA THR A 271 2.28 -0.87 17.41
C THR A 271 3.54 -0.54 18.22
N ASP A 272 3.57 0.61 18.90
CA ASP A 272 4.73 1.01 19.69
C ASP A 272 5.02 0.04 20.83
N GLU A 273 3.99 -0.52 21.45
CA GLU A 273 4.12 -1.56 22.47
C GLU A 273 4.72 -2.84 21.88
N GLN A 274 4.24 -3.27 20.71
CA GLN A 274 4.73 -4.46 20.01
C GLN A 274 6.18 -4.29 19.52
N LYS A 275 6.58 -3.08 19.11
CA LYS A 275 7.98 -2.79 18.75
C LYS A 275 8.90 -3.11 19.92
N GLU A 276 8.57 -2.59 21.11
CA GLU A 276 9.37 -2.83 22.30
C GLU A 276 9.37 -4.30 22.73
N GLU A 277 8.21 -4.97 22.67
CA GLU A 277 8.08 -6.40 22.93
C GLU A 277 9.02 -7.22 22.04
N TYR A 278 9.04 -6.93 20.73
CA TYR A 278 9.90 -7.60 19.78
C TYR A 278 11.39 -7.48 20.18
N PHE A 279 11.87 -6.26 20.46
CA PHE A 279 13.28 -6.05 20.81
C PHE A 279 13.64 -6.70 22.15
N ARG A 280 12.75 -6.70 23.15
CA ARG A 280 12.96 -7.40 24.43
C ARG A 280 12.98 -8.92 24.29
N LYS A 281 12.08 -9.49 23.47
CA LYS A 281 12.06 -10.94 23.20
C LYS A 281 13.32 -11.41 22.48
N ARG A 282 13.77 -10.63 21.50
CA ARG A 282 14.95 -10.95 20.69
C ARG A 282 16.25 -10.80 21.46
N LEU A 283 16.40 -9.72 22.22
CA LEU A 283 17.60 -9.41 22.97
C LEU A 283 17.36 -9.78 24.44
N SER A 284 17.87 -10.93 24.87
CA SER A 284 17.70 -11.42 26.24
C SER A 284 18.36 -10.53 27.32
N ASP A 285 19.08 -9.48 26.93
CA ASP A 285 19.74 -8.49 27.79
C ASP A 285 18.93 -7.19 27.85
N GLU A 286 18.39 -6.89 29.03
CA GLU A 286 17.54 -5.71 29.31
C GLU A 286 18.27 -4.36 29.12
N GLU A 287 19.57 -4.28 29.42
CA GLU A 287 20.32 -3.02 29.25
C GLU A 287 20.51 -2.72 27.76
N ARG A 288 20.89 -3.75 27.00
CA ARG A 288 21.07 -3.64 25.54
C ARG A 288 19.76 -3.37 24.82
N SER A 289 18.69 -4.07 25.18
CA SER A 289 17.37 -3.86 24.59
C SER A 289 16.86 -2.44 24.88
N SER A 290 17.03 -1.95 26.11
CA SER A 290 16.66 -0.58 26.50
C SER A 290 17.43 0.48 25.72
N ARG A 291 18.75 0.28 25.51
CA ARG A 291 19.58 1.19 24.71
C ARG A 291 19.16 1.22 23.24
N ILE A 292 18.82 0.06 22.66
CA ILE A 292 18.32 -0.04 21.28
C ILE A 292 16.97 0.64 21.14
N ILE A 293 16.02 0.36 22.05
CA ILE A 293 14.69 0.99 22.06
C ILE A 293 14.84 2.52 22.17
N SER A 294 15.72 3.01 23.03
CA SER A 294 16.00 4.44 23.18
C SER A 294 16.56 5.07 21.90
N HIS A 295 17.51 4.41 21.22
CA HIS A 295 18.03 4.88 19.92
C HIS A 295 16.98 4.89 18.82
N ILE A 296 16.14 3.85 18.76
CA ILE A 296 15.03 3.80 17.79
C ILE A 296 14.06 4.94 18.06
N LYS A 297 13.69 5.20 19.33
CA LYS A 297 12.80 6.32 19.69
C LYS A 297 13.42 7.69 19.42
N SER A 298 14.74 7.84 19.50
CA SER A 298 15.41 9.11 19.21
C SER A 298 15.49 9.42 17.71
N SER A 299 15.45 8.39 16.85
CA SER A 299 15.42 8.53 15.39
C SER A 299 14.03 8.25 14.82
N ARG A 300 13.30 9.31 14.45
CA ARG A 300 11.93 9.18 13.95
C ARG A 300 11.83 8.32 12.68
N SER A 301 12.82 8.39 11.78
CA SER A 301 12.88 7.54 10.59
C SER A 301 13.01 6.05 10.95
N LEU A 302 13.90 5.69 11.89
CA LEU A 302 14.05 4.30 12.34
C LEU A 302 12.79 3.81 13.07
N HIS A 303 12.20 4.66 13.92
CA HIS A 303 10.99 4.35 14.67
C HIS A 303 9.80 3.98 13.77
N ILE A 304 9.61 4.70 12.67
CA ILE A 304 8.54 4.43 11.70
C ILE A 304 8.82 3.19 10.88
N MET A 305 10.06 3.00 10.44
CA MET A 305 10.44 1.80 9.68
C MET A 305 10.29 0.54 10.54
N CYS A 306 10.60 0.61 11.84
CA CYS A 306 10.35 -0.47 12.80
C CYS A 306 8.86 -0.76 13.05
N ARG A 307 7.91 -0.07 12.39
CA ARG A 307 6.55 -0.58 12.28
C ARG A 307 6.51 -1.92 11.54
N ILE A 308 7.48 -2.20 10.67
CA ILE A 308 7.54 -3.44 9.91
C ILE A 308 8.57 -4.39 10.52
N PRO A 309 8.16 -5.65 10.82
CA PRO A 309 9.03 -6.62 11.46
C PRO A 309 10.38 -6.83 10.77
N VAL A 310 10.43 -6.79 9.42
CA VAL A 310 11.71 -6.95 8.70
C VAL A 310 12.72 -5.84 9.04
N PHE A 311 12.28 -4.59 9.21
CA PHE A 311 13.16 -3.50 9.62
C PHE A 311 13.55 -3.63 11.10
N CYS A 312 12.67 -4.16 11.96
CA CYS A 312 13.06 -4.51 13.33
C CYS A 312 14.15 -5.59 13.36
N TRP A 313 14.05 -6.60 12.50
CA TRP A 313 15.06 -7.65 12.36
C TRP A 313 16.40 -7.11 11.86
N ILE A 314 16.41 -6.30 10.79
CA ILE A 314 17.63 -5.63 10.30
C ILE A 314 18.24 -4.77 11.41
N THR A 315 17.39 -3.99 12.09
CA THR A 315 17.83 -3.06 13.13
C THR A 315 18.43 -3.78 14.33
N ALA A 316 17.76 -4.83 14.81
CA ALA A 316 18.29 -5.64 15.90
C ALA A 316 19.63 -6.29 15.52
N THR A 317 19.73 -6.88 14.32
CA THR A 317 20.96 -7.54 13.84
C THR A 317 22.14 -6.57 13.79
N VAL A 318 21.94 -5.35 13.29
CA VAL A 318 23.00 -4.33 13.20
C VAL A 318 23.39 -3.82 14.58
N LEU A 319 22.42 -3.38 15.38
CA LEU A 319 22.70 -2.75 16.66
C LEU A 319 23.26 -3.77 17.67
N GLU A 320 22.88 -5.04 17.58
CA GLU A 320 23.47 -6.12 18.39
C GLU A 320 24.97 -6.32 18.08
N ASP A 321 25.38 -6.38 16.81
CA ASP A 321 26.81 -6.47 16.43
C ASP A 321 27.60 -5.25 16.90
N MET A 322 27.04 -4.06 16.74
CA MET A 322 27.70 -2.80 17.12
C MET A 322 27.81 -2.60 18.63
N LEU A 323 26.86 -3.11 19.42
CA LEU A 323 26.91 -3.02 20.89
C LEU A 323 27.74 -4.13 21.54
N THR A 324 27.97 -5.24 20.85
CA THR A 324 28.77 -6.37 21.35
C THR A 324 30.25 -6.23 21.01
N THR A 325 30.57 -5.65 19.86
CA THR A 325 31.93 -5.24 19.53
C THR A 325 32.20 -3.92 20.27
N ASP A 326 33.23 -3.86 21.11
CA ASP A 326 33.58 -2.72 22.00
C ASP A 326 34.02 -1.44 21.23
N GLN A 327 33.54 -1.29 19.99
CA GLN A 327 33.80 -0.17 19.10
C GLN A 327 32.95 1.02 19.56
N ARG A 328 33.61 2.09 20.01
CA ARG A 328 32.99 3.40 20.29
C ARG A 328 32.54 4.12 19.00
N GLU A 329 32.00 3.38 18.02
CA GLU A 329 31.43 3.97 16.82
C GLU A 329 30.02 4.53 17.13
N GLU A 330 29.67 5.65 16.50
CA GLU A 330 28.32 6.19 16.62
C GLU A 330 27.31 5.22 16.00
N LEU A 331 26.14 5.07 16.64
CA LEU A 331 25.08 4.25 16.10
C LEU A 331 24.58 4.82 14.76
N PRO A 332 24.12 3.98 13.81
CA PRO A 332 23.69 4.45 12.51
C PRO A 332 22.53 5.44 12.63
N LYS A 333 22.60 6.53 11.88
CA LYS A 333 21.64 7.64 11.93
C LYS A 333 20.66 7.62 10.75
N THR A 334 21.11 7.15 9.59
CA THR A 334 20.34 7.08 8.34
C THR A 334 19.97 5.64 7.99
N LEU A 335 19.01 5.44 7.07
CA LEU A 335 18.70 4.11 6.56
C LEU A 335 19.89 3.53 5.79
N THR A 336 20.60 4.36 5.02
CA THR A 336 21.77 3.93 4.28
C THR A 336 22.87 3.43 5.21
N ASP A 337 23.13 4.13 6.32
CA ASP A 337 24.09 3.65 7.33
C ASP A 337 23.65 2.29 7.90
N MET A 338 22.36 2.14 8.26
CA MET A 338 21.82 0.87 8.77
C MET A 338 22.06 -0.28 7.79
N TYR A 339 21.80 -0.08 6.50
CA TYR A 339 21.97 -1.11 5.48
C TYR A 339 23.44 -1.40 5.16
N SER A 340 24.31 -0.39 5.18
CA SER A 340 25.76 -0.57 5.02
C SER A 340 26.33 -1.39 6.17
N HIS A 341 25.94 -1.09 7.41
CA HIS A 341 26.32 -1.90 8.57
C HIS A 341 25.69 -3.29 8.49
N PHE A 342 24.44 -3.43 8.05
CA PHE A 342 23.82 -4.74 7.88
C PHE A 342 24.64 -5.61 6.93
N LEU A 343 24.99 -5.10 5.74
CA LEU A 343 25.82 -5.82 4.79
C LEU A 343 27.21 -6.16 5.37
N LEU A 344 27.81 -5.25 6.13
CA LEU A 344 29.09 -5.51 6.82
C LEU A 344 28.96 -6.65 7.85
N VAL A 345 27.92 -6.64 8.68
CA VAL A 345 27.66 -7.69 9.67
C VAL A 345 27.51 -9.05 8.98
N GLN A 346 26.78 -9.09 7.87
CA GLN A 346 26.66 -10.29 7.06
C GLN A 346 28.03 -10.79 6.58
N MET A 347 28.85 -9.90 6.01
CA MET A 347 30.19 -10.25 5.52
C MET A 347 31.10 -10.76 6.65
N LYS A 348 31.04 -10.17 7.85
CA LYS A 348 31.80 -10.64 9.02
C LYS A 348 31.37 -12.04 9.42
N ARG A 349 30.07 -12.32 9.50
CA ARG A 349 29.52 -13.64 9.89
C ARG A 349 29.95 -14.74 8.93
N LYS A 350 30.02 -14.47 7.63
CA LYS A 350 30.55 -15.44 6.64
C LYS A 350 31.98 -15.88 6.96
N LYS A 351 32.88 -14.92 7.23
CA LYS A 351 34.31 -15.22 7.49
C LYS A 351 34.47 -16.21 8.65
N HIS A 352 33.66 -16.07 9.69
CA HIS A 352 33.70 -16.97 10.86
C HIS A 352 33.14 -18.36 10.58
N LYS A 353 32.18 -18.51 9.65
CA LYS A 353 31.50 -19.79 9.37
C LYS A 353 32.29 -20.75 8.48
N TYR A 354 33.14 -20.25 7.59
CA TYR A 354 33.80 -21.06 6.55
C TYR A 354 35.33 -21.03 6.57
N HIS A 355 35.97 -20.19 7.36
CA HIS A 355 37.43 -20.02 7.36
C HIS A 355 38.02 -20.03 8.78
N GLU A 356 38.14 -21.23 9.38
CA GLU A 356 38.94 -21.47 10.60
C GLU A 356 40.44 -21.72 10.33
N GLY A 357 40.91 -21.60 9.08
CA GLY A 357 42.31 -21.84 8.71
C GLY A 357 42.94 -20.66 7.97
N GLN A 358 44.12 -20.23 8.41
CA GLN A 358 44.94 -19.23 7.75
C GLN A 358 45.35 -19.70 6.34
N GLU A 359 44.84 -19.04 5.29
CA GLU A 359 45.54 -18.85 4.00
C GLU A 359 44.85 -17.73 3.18
N MET A 360 45.63 -16.70 2.82
CA MET A 360 45.34 -15.62 1.85
C MET A 360 44.08 -14.75 2.04
N ALA A 361 44.05 -13.94 3.10
CA ALA A 361 42.94 -13.02 3.44
C ALA A 361 42.55 -11.98 2.36
N GLN A 362 43.40 -11.70 1.36
CA GLN A 362 43.10 -10.74 0.28
C GLN A 362 42.31 -11.37 -0.88
N GLU A 363 42.64 -12.60 -1.28
CA GLU A 363 41.96 -13.29 -2.39
C GLU A 363 40.51 -13.65 -2.04
N VAL A 364 40.26 -14.01 -0.77
CA VAL A 364 38.91 -14.28 -0.25
C VAL A 364 38.03 -13.01 -0.24
N VAL A 365 38.61 -11.85 0.05
CA VAL A 365 37.87 -10.57 0.07
C VAL A 365 37.50 -10.09 -1.34
N GLU A 366 38.36 -10.32 -2.33
CA GLU A 366 38.05 -9.99 -3.73
C GLU A 366 36.99 -10.95 -4.31
N ALA A 367 37.02 -12.24 -3.97
CA ALA A 367 35.96 -13.18 -4.35
C ALA A 367 34.60 -12.82 -3.71
N ASP A 368 34.60 -12.44 -2.42
CA ASP A 368 33.43 -11.90 -1.70
C ASP A 368 32.83 -10.67 -2.36
N ARG A 369 33.70 -9.78 -2.81
CA ARG A 369 33.32 -8.58 -3.53
C ARG A 369 32.70 -8.91 -4.89
N GLU A 370 33.32 -9.79 -5.67
CA GLU A 370 32.82 -10.16 -6.99
C GLU A 370 31.40 -10.74 -6.92
N VAL A 371 31.14 -11.64 -5.98
CA VAL A 371 29.80 -12.22 -5.81
C VAL A 371 28.80 -11.17 -5.38
N LEU A 372 29.11 -10.32 -4.40
CA LEU A 372 28.20 -9.24 -3.98
C LEU A 372 27.87 -8.28 -5.13
N LEU A 373 28.82 -7.99 -6.02
CA LEU A 373 28.59 -7.17 -7.20
C LEU A 373 27.68 -7.86 -8.22
N LYS A 374 27.86 -9.17 -8.45
CA LYS A 374 26.95 -9.94 -9.30
C LYS A 374 25.53 -10.00 -8.71
N LEU A 375 25.39 -10.12 -7.39
CA LEU A 375 24.08 -10.06 -6.72
C LEU A 375 23.46 -8.66 -6.83
N GLY A 376 24.27 -7.60 -6.72
CA GLY A 376 23.81 -6.24 -6.95
C GLY A 376 23.39 -5.97 -8.40
N ARG A 377 24.07 -6.58 -9.37
CA ARG A 377 23.65 -6.59 -10.78
C ARG A 377 22.29 -7.24 -10.95
N LEU A 378 22.12 -8.45 -10.43
CA LEU A 378 20.84 -9.17 -10.44
C LEU A 378 19.73 -8.34 -9.79
N ALA A 379 20.02 -7.72 -8.64
CA ALA A 379 19.09 -6.86 -7.91
C ALA A 379 18.61 -5.68 -8.77
N TYR A 380 19.56 -5.00 -9.45
CA TYR A 380 19.27 -3.87 -10.34
C TYR A 380 18.47 -4.28 -11.58
N GLU A 381 18.86 -5.35 -12.28
CA GLU A 381 18.14 -5.82 -13.47
C GLU A 381 16.70 -6.22 -13.15
N HIS A 382 16.47 -6.87 -12.00
CA HIS A 382 15.14 -7.27 -11.56
C HIS A 382 14.32 -6.09 -11.00
N LEU A 383 14.98 -5.06 -10.44
CA LEU A 383 14.33 -3.82 -10.02
C LEU A 383 13.77 -3.06 -11.23
N GLU A 384 14.53 -2.97 -12.33
CA GLU A 384 14.06 -2.37 -13.59
C GLU A 384 12.94 -3.18 -14.26
N LYS A 385 13.00 -4.52 -14.20
CA LYS A 385 11.94 -5.41 -14.69
C LYS A 385 10.67 -5.37 -13.81
N GLY A 386 10.74 -4.82 -12.61
CA GLY A 386 9.67 -4.88 -11.61
C GLY A 386 9.40 -6.31 -11.08
N SER A 387 10.38 -7.20 -11.17
CA SER A 387 10.28 -8.58 -10.69
C SER A 387 10.93 -8.73 -9.32
N VAL A 388 10.23 -9.38 -8.39
CA VAL A 388 10.76 -9.73 -7.05
C VAL A 388 11.30 -11.16 -6.97
N MET A 389 10.97 -11.99 -7.97
CA MET A 389 11.39 -13.39 -8.07
C MET A 389 12.33 -13.60 -9.26
N PHE A 390 13.25 -14.55 -9.11
CA PHE A 390 14.16 -15.02 -10.16
C PHE A 390 14.45 -16.52 -10.01
N TYR A 391 14.91 -17.11 -11.09
CA TYR A 391 15.17 -18.55 -11.23
C TYR A 391 16.65 -18.82 -11.41
N GLN A 392 17.00 -20.10 -11.51
CA GLN A 392 18.36 -20.52 -11.77
C GLN A 392 18.94 -19.92 -13.05
N GLU A 393 18.12 -19.79 -14.10
CA GLU A 393 18.55 -19.20 -15.38
C GLU A 393 18.94 -17.72 -15.23
N ASP A 394 18.21 -16.97 -14.39
CA ASP A 394 18.51 -15.56 -14.12
C ASP A 394 19.83 -15.40 -13.33
N LEU A 395 20.14 -16.34 -12.42
CA LEU A 395 21.42 -16.39 -11.71
C LEU A 395 22.58 -16.68 -12.67
N GLU A 396 22.39 -17.67 -13.54
CA GLU A 396 23.38 -18.08 -14.54
C GLU A 396 23.67 -16.94 -15.55
N GLU A 397 22.65 -16.18 -15.98
CA GLU A 397 22.80 -14.99 -16.83
C GLU A 397 23.67 -13.89 -16.17
N CYS A 398 23.57 -13.76 -14.85
CA CYS A 398 24.43 -12.87 -14.06
C CYS A 398 25.82 -13.46 -13.75
N GLY A 399 26.12 -14.68 -14.21
CA GLY A 399 27.37 -15.38 -13.93
C GLY A 399 27.52 -15.83 -12.48
N LEU A 400 26.39 -16.06 -11.80
CA LEU A 400 26.32 -16.63 -10.44
C LEU A 400 26.02 -18.12 -10.53
N ASN A 401 26.91 -18.94 -9.97
CA ASN A 401 26.58 -20.33 -9.72
C ASN A 401 25.55 -20.40 -8.57
N PRO A 402 24.44 -21.17 -8.69
CA PRO A 402 23.50 -21.40 -7.60
C PRO A 402 24.17 -21.78 -6.28
N ASP A 403 25.19 -22.63 -6.34
CA ASP A 403 25.96 -23.06 -5.16
C ASP A 403 26.86 -21.94 -4.64
N GLU A 404 27.38 -21.04 -5.48
CA GLU A 404 28.11 -19.85 -5.00
C GLU A 404 27.15 -18.88 -4.31
N ALA A 405 26.00 -18.58 -4.91
CA ALA A 405 24.95 -17.76 -4.28
C ALA A 405 24.48 -18.35 -2.93
N LEU A 406 24.50 -19.69 -2.81
CA LEU A 406 24.16 -20.42 -1.59
C LEU A 406 25.34 -20.67 -0.64
N VAL A 407 26.60 -20.63 -1.05
CA VAL A 407 27.78 -20.76 -0.16
C VAL A 407 28.07 -19.43 0.53
N TYR A 408 27.67 -18.32 -0.07
CA TYR A 408 27.43 -17.09 0.69
C TYR A 408 26.25 -17.23 1.65
N SER A 409 25.61 -18.39 1.84
CA SER A 409 24.44 -18.60 2.71
C SER A 409 24.55 -18.03 4.13
N GLY A 410 25.71 -17.70 4.66
CA GLY A 410 25.75 -16.83 5.85
C GLY A 410 25.12 -15.46 5.59
N VAL A 411 25.60 -14.77 4.54
CA VAL A 411 25.13 -13.47 4.04
C VAL A 411 23.84 -13.61 3.21
N CYS A 412 23.76 -14.66 2.41
CA CYS A 412 22.77 -14.88 1.37
C CYS A 412 21.59 -15.76 1.79
N THR A 413 21.55 -16.47 2.92
CA THR A 413 20.24 -16.99 3.42
C THR A 413 19.47 -15.91 4.17
N GLU A 414 20.20 -14.94 4.74
CA GLU A 414 19.63 -13.73 5.32
C GLU A 414 19.20 -12.72 4.23
N ILE A 415 19.82 -12.78 3.05
CA ILE A 415 19.49 -11.89 1.92
C ILE A 415 18.62 -12.58 0.86
N PHE A 416 18.77 -13.88 0.61
CA PHE A 416 17.99 -14.68 -0.34
C PHE A 416 17.14 -15.73 0.37
N LYS A 417 15.90 -15.88 -0.09
CA LYS A 417 15.05 -17.01 0.25
C LYS A 417 15.13 -18.03 -0.90
N ARG A 418 15.76 -19.19 -0.65
CA ARG A 418 15.67 -20.37 -1.53
C ARG A 418 14.50 -21.21 -1.06
N GLU A 419 13.48 -21.34 -1.88
CA GLU A 419 12.41 -22.31 -1.66
C GLU A 419 12.66 -23.53 -2.54
N CYS A 420 12.95 -24.68 -1.91
CA CYS A 420 12.87 -25.97 -2.57
C CYS A 420 11.42 -26.43 -2.48
N VAL A 421 10.68 -26.26 -3.59
CA VAL A 421 9.30 -26.69 -3.70
C VAL A 421 9.24 -28.21 -3.86
N ILE A 422 8.06 -28.82 -3.68
CA ILE A 422 7.69 -30.21 -4.01
C ILE A 422 8.37 -30.79 -5.27
N PHE A 423 8.74 -29.96 -6.25
CA PHE A 423 9.39 -30.35 -7.50
C PHE A 423 10.92 -30.27 -7.50
N GLU A 424 11.56 -30.04 -6.35
CA GLU A 424 13.01 -29.83 -6.17
C GLU A 424 13.60 -28.68 -7.01
N LYS A 425 12.75 -27.85 -7.63
CA LYS A 425 13.18 -26.66 -8.37
C LYS A 425 13.36 -25.49 -7.40
N PRO A 426 14.56 -24.89 -7.32
CA PRO A 426 14.78 -23.74 -6.47
C PRO A 426 14.17 -22.48 -7.09
N VAL A 427 13.42 -21.74 -6.30
CA VAL A 427 13.01 -20.37 -6.63
C VAL A 427 13.71 -19.41 -5.66
N TYR A 428 14.20 -18.29 -6.17
CA TYR A 428 14.97 -17.32 -5.42
C TYR A 428 14.26 -15.97 -5.38
N CYS A 429 14.36 -15.30 -4.23
CA CYS A 429 13.99 -13.89 -4.07
C CYS A 429 14.87 -13.25 -3.00
N PHE A 430 14.96 -11.92 -3.01
CA PHE A 430 15.52 -11.21 -1.87
C PHE A 430 14.54 -11.33 -0.67
N VAL A 431 15.07 -11.33 0.56
CA VAL A 431 14.25 -11.39 1.79
C VAL A 431 13.30 -10.20 1.89
N HIS A 432 13.73 -9.04 1.37
CA HIS A 432 12.88 -7.86 1.26
C HIS A 432 13.29 -6.99 0.06
N LEU A 433 12.33 -6.26 -0.52
CA LEU A 433 12.55 -5.35 -1.65
C LEU A 433 13.58 -4.26 -1.31
N SER A 434 13.58 -3.76 -0.08
CA SER A 434 14.58 -2.77 0.35
C SER A 434 16.02 -3.28 0.30
N ILE A 435 16.25 -4.59 0.50
CA ILE A 435 17.58 -5.19 0.37
C ILE A 435 17.97 -5.25 -1.11
N GLN A 436 17.02 -5.59 -1.99
CA GLN A 436 17.21 -5.53 -3.44
C GLN A 436 17.55 -4.11 -3.90
N GLU A 437 16.79 -3.09 -3.47
CA GLU A 437 17.05 -1.69 -3.80
C GLU A 437 18.41 -1.20 -3.27
N PHE A 438 18.81 -1.64 -2.08
CA PHE A 438 20.11 -1.31 -1.51
C PHE A 438 21.26 -1.93 -2.30
N LEU A 439 21.20 -3.22 -2.61
CA LEU A 439 22.23 -3.90 -3.40
C LEU A 439 22.31 -3.36 -4.83
N ALA A 440 21.16 -3.01 -5.42
CA ALA A 440 21.11 -2.30 -6.70
C ALA A 440 21.81 -0.94 -6.61
N ALA A 441 21.62 -0.17 -5.53
CA ALA A 441 22.29 1.10 -5.30
C ALA A 441 23.81 0.93 -5.17
N VAL A 442 24.27 -0.07 -4.39
CA VAL A 442 25.70 -0.41 -4.26
C VAL A 442 26.31 -0.75 -5.62
N TYR A 443 25.63 -1.58 -6.43
CA TYR A 443 26.08 -1.94 -7.78
C TYR A 443 26.15 -0.73 -8.71
N MET A 444 25.10 0.09 -8.74
CA MET A 444 25.05 1.29 -9.60
C MET A 444 26.13 2.31 -9.21
N PHE A 445 26.40 2.47 -7.92
CA PHE A 445 27.51 3.32 -7.45
C PHE A 445 28.86 2.75 -7.88
N HIS A 446 29.07 1.43 -7.76
CA HIS A 446 30.28 0.75 -8.25
C HIS A 446 30.49 0.91 -9.76
N CYS A 447 29.44 0.76 -10.57
CA CYS A 447 29.52 1.00 -12.01
C CYS A 447 29.92 2.45 -12.31
N TYR A 448 29.39 3.41 -11.56
CA TYR A 448 29.76 4.82 -11.68
C TYR A 448 31.25 5.05 -11.38
N THR A 449 31.76 4.55 -10.24
CA THR A 449 33.17 4.76 -9.85
C THR A 449 34.16 4.11 -10.82
N ASN A 450 33.81 2.94 -11.36
CA ASN A 450 34.63 2.22 -12.33
C ASN A 450 34.41 2.68 -13.79
N LYS A 451 33.54 3.66 -14.03
CA LYS A 451 33.23 4.20 -15.35
C LYS A 451 32.71 3.14 -16.33
N ASP A 452 31.85 2.25 -15.85
CA ASP A 452 31.13 1.30 -16.69
C ASP A 452 30.03 2.01 -17.47
N ILE A 453 30.44 2.64 -18.57
CA ILE A 453 29.59 3.48 -19.40
C ILE A 453 28.44 2.67 -20.02
N GLU A 454 28.60 1.35 -20.24
CA GLU A 454 27.56 0.54 -20.87
C GLU A 454 26.36 0.34 -19.94
N VAL A 455 26.61 -0.11 -18.71
CA VAL A 455 25.56 -0.29 -17.69
C VAL A 455 24.87 1.03 -17.40
N LEU A 456 25.64 2.09 -17.26
CA LEU A 456 25.08 3.36 -16.89
C LEU A 456 24.33 4.06 -18.06
N LYS A 457 24.71 3.79 -19.33
CA LYS A 457 23.92 4.18 -20.53
C LYS A 457 22.62 3.42 -20.65
N GLN A 458 22.61 2.16 -20.23
CA GLN A 458 21.41 1.32 -20.27
C GLN A 458 20.34 1.78 -19.27
N PHE A 459 20.69 2.59 -18.26
CA PHE A 459 19.73 3.21 -17.35
C PHE A 459 18.77 4.14 -18.14
N PRO A 460 17.50 3.74 -18.40
CA PRO A 460 16.64 4.44 -19.34
C PRO A 460 16.21 5.83 -18.84
N GLY A 461 16.09 6.80 -19.74
CA GLY A 461 15.62 8.16 -19.43
C GLY A 461 16.73 9.19 -19.23
N THR A 462 17.99 8.77 -19.35
CA THR A 462 19.16 9.65 -19.38
C THR A 462 19.79 9.57 -20.77
N LYS A 463 19.67 10.61 -21.59
CA LYS A 463 20.48 10.73 -22.82
C LYS A 463 21.91 11.05 -22.39
N TRP A 464 22.76 10.03 -22.38
CA TRP A 464 24.17 10.18 -22.07
C TRP A 464 24.88 10.62 -23.34
N ASP A 465 25.03 11.93 -23.51
CA ASP A 465 25.85 12.47 -24.59
C ASP A 465 27.32 12.30 -24.18
N ASN A 466 28.19 11.99 -25.15
CA ASN A 466 29.64 11.77 -24.97
C ASN A 466 30.44 13.04 -24.53
N LYS A 467 29.82 13.98 -23.79
CA LYS A 467 30.48 15.16 -23.24
C LYS A 467 31.01 14.85 -21.84
N ASN A 468 32.28 15.21 -21.58
CA ASN A 468 32.98 15.05 -20.29
C ASN A 468 32.27 15.63 -19.04
N SER A 469 31.13 16.31 -19.19
CA SER A 469 30.30 16.82 -18.08
C SER A 469 29.40 15.76 -17.43
N ASP A 470 29.19 14.62 -18.10
CA ASP A 470 28.23 13.59 -17.66
C ASP A 470 28.84 12.59 -16.67
N THR A 471 30.13 12.76 -16.35
CA THR A 471 30.93 11.90 -15.48
C THR A 471 31.11 12.45 -14.06
N TYR A 472 30.49 13.58 -13.71
CA TYR A 472 30.55 14.13 -12.34
C TYR A 472 29.44 13.53 -11.46
N LEU A 473 29.78 13.23 -10.19
CA LEU A 473 28.92 12.49 -9.26
C LEU A 473 27.61 13.24 -8.97
N ASP A 474 27.67 14.56 -8.82
CA ASP A 474 26.51 15.42 -8.60
C ASP A 474 25.55 15.39 -9.81
N VAL A 475 26.08 15.37 -11.03
CA VAL A 475 25.28 15.24 -12.26
C VAL A 475 24.64 13.86 -12.36
N PHE A 476 25.39 12.80 -12.04
CA PHE A 476 24.88 11.42 -12.01
C PHE A 476 23.73 11.27 -11.01
N LEU A 477 23.93 11.69 -9.76
CA LEU A 477 22.92 11.61 -8.70
C LEU A 477 21.68 12.44 -9.02
N SER A 478 21.85 13.64 -9.59
CA SER A 478 20.73 14.49 -10.02
C SER A 478 19.90 13.83 -11.11
N ARG A 479 20.52 13.13 -12.06
CA ARG A 479 19.83 12.38 -13.15
C ARG A 479 19.07 11.16 -12.63
N VAL A 480 19.68 10.41 -11.72
CA VAL A 480 19.03 9.26 -11.10
C VAL A 480 17.81 9.72 -10.29
N MET A 481 17.93 10.83 -9.58
CA MET A 481 16.79 11.50 -8.94
C MET A 481 15.70 11.89 -9.95
N ASP A 482 16.04 12.45 -11.11
CA ASP A 482 15.05 12.78 -12.14
C ASP A 482 14.29 11.56 -12.67
N LYS A 483 14.95 10.41 -12.82
CA LYS A 483 14.28 9.17 -13.22
C LYS A 483 13.33 8.70 -12.13
N SER A 484 13.77 8.72 -10.87
CA SER A 484 12.92 8.37 -9.75
C SER A 484 11.66 9.25 -9.71
N LEU A 485 11.80 10.56 -9.82
CA LEU A 485 10.66 11.50 -9.77
C LEU A 485 9.68 11.33 -10.96
N LYS A 486 10.10 10.75 -12.08
CA LYS A 486 9.24 10.37 -13.22
C LYS A 486 8.51 9.05 -13.02
N SER A 487 8.96 8.20 -12.09
CA SER A 487 8.29 6.96 -11.74
C SER A 487 6.93 7.24 -11.10
N LYS A 488 5.86 6.68 -11.67
CA LYS A 488 4.48 6.89 -11.21
C LYS A 488 4.24 6.35 -9.79
N ASN A 489 4.74 5.15 -9.51
CA ASN A 489 4.50 4.44 -8.24
C ASN A 489 5.63 4.64 -7.21
N GLY A 490 6.77 5.18 -7.61
CA GLY A 490 7.89 5.42 -6.71
C GLY A 490 8.77 4.26 -6.37
N HIS A 491 8.76 3.21 -7.20
CA HIS A 491 9.60 2.01 -7.04
C HIS A 491 11.12 2.24 -7.06
N LEU A 492 11.60 3.48 -7.29
CA LEU A 492 13.02 3.84 -7.26
C LEU A 492 13.37 4.75 -6.08
N ASP A 493 12.41 5.08 -5.21
CA ASP A 493 12.64 6.08 -4.17
C ASP A 493 13.73 5.67 -3.19
N LEU A 494 13.61 4.46 -2.63
CA LEU A 494 14.55 3.98 -1.64
C LEU A 494 15.90 3.67 -2.30
N PHE A 495 15.90 3.12 -3.52
CA PHE A 495 17.12 3.00 -4.34
C PHE A 495 17.87 4.34 -4.48
N VAL A 496 17.19 5.45 -4.81
CA VAL A 496 17.83 6.77 -4.95
C VAL A 496 18.26 7.35 -3.60
N ARG A 497 17.50 7.11 -2.53
CA ARG A 497 17.90 7.45 -1.15
C ARG A 497 19.22 6.79 -0.78
N PHE A 498 19.34 5.48 -1.00
CA PHE A 498 20.59 4.75 -0.76
C PHE A 498 21.75 5.28 -1.60
N LEU A 499 21.55 5.52 -2.90
CA LEU A 499 22.61 6.09 -3.75
C LEU A 499 23.16 7.43 -3.22
N HIS A 500 22.30 8.30 -2.71
CA HIS A 500 22.73 9.58 -2.13
C HIS A 500 23.42 9.35 -0.78
N GLY A 501 22.90 8.50 0.10
CA GLY A 501 23.52 8.20 1.40
C GLY A 501 24.89 7.50 1.27
N LEU A 502 25.10 6.71 0.21
CA LEU A 502 26.38 6.06 -0.07
C LEU A 502 27.50 7.08 -0.33
N THR A 503 27.20 8.36 -0.61
CA THR A 503 28.23 9.40 -0.77
C THR A 503 28.92 9.81 0.52
N LEU A 504 28.34 9.49 1.68
CA LEU A 504 28.90 9.84 2.98
C LEU A 504 30.17 9.05 3.31
N GLU A 505 31.11 9.71 4.00
CA GLU A 505 32.37 9.10 4.43
C GLU A 505 32.15 7.87 5.33
N SER A 506 31.11 7.86 6.16
CA SER A 506 30.71 6.68 6.97
C SER A 506 30.50 5.45 6.09
N ASN A 507 29.69 5.58 5.04
CA ASN A 507 29.36 4.49 4.12
C ASN A 507 30.53 4.13 3.22
N GLN A 508 31.32 5.12 2.77
CA GLN A 508 32.56 4.87 2.02
C GLN A 508 33.62 4.13 2.85
N LYS A 509 33.71 4.39 4.16
CA LYS A 509 34.60 3.65 5.07
C LYS A 509 34.17 2.19 5.21
N ILE A 510 32.86 1.94 5.31
CA ILE A 510 32.29 0.60 5.50
C ILE A 510 32.36 -0.24 4.22
N LEU A 511 31.94 0.33 3.09
CA LEU A 511 31.75 -0.38 1.82
C LEU A 511 32.77 0.01 0.74
N GLY A 512 33.82 0.77 1.06
CA GLY A 512 34.75 1.33 0.08
C GLY A 512 35.43 0.29 -0.82
N SER A 513 35.64 -0.93 -0.32
CA SER A 513 36.11 -2.03 -1.16
C SER A 513 35.10 -2.38 -2.26
N LEU A 514 33.80 -2.45 -1.94
CA LEU A 514 32.73 -2.73 -2.89
C LEU A 514 32.49 -1.55 -3.83
N LEU A 515 32.34 -0.33 -3.29
CA LEU A 515 31.96 0.86 -4.06
C LEU A 515 33.06 1.36 -5.00
N GLY A 516 34.32 1.03 -4.75
CA GLY A 516 35.47 1.54 -5.50
C GLY A 516 36.01 2.87 -4.96
N LYS A 517 37.19 3.28 -5.45
CA LYS A 517 37.85 4.51 -4.99
C LYS A 517 37.30 5.73 -5.73
N ALA A 518 36.19 6.29 -5.25
CA ALA A 518 35.76 7.62 -5.66
C ALA A 518 36.46 8.70 -4.82
N GLU A 519 37.09 9.69 -5.46
CA GLU A 519 37.48 10.93 -4.77
C GLU A 519 36.23 11.79 -4.54
N ILE A 520 35.50 11.48 -3.47
CA ILE A 520 34.34 12.28 -3.05
C ILE A 520 34.86 13.40 -2.15
N THR A 521 34.87 14.62 -2.66
CA THR A 521 35.26 15.80 -1.87
C THR A 521 34.04 16.47 -1.25
N PRO A 522 34.18 17.19 -0.12
CA PRO A 522 33.09 17.95 0.49
C PRO A 522 32.42 18.92 -0.49
N GLU A 523 33.16 19.47 -1.45
CA GLU A 523 32.63 20.37 -2.48
C GLU A 523 31.66 19.66 -3.45
N ILE A 524 31.87 18.37 -3.73
CA ILE A 524 30.98 17.57 -4.58
C ILE A 524 29.69 17.22 -3.81
N ILE A 525 29.83 16.86 -2.53
CA ILE A 525 28.69 16.62 -1.64
C ILE A 525 27.84 17.88 -1.55
N GLN A 526 28.45 19.04 -1.31
CA GLN A 526 27.73 20.32 -1.23
C GLN A 526 27.05 20.69 -2.55
N ARG A 527 27.69 20.45 -3.70
CA ARG A 527 27.07 20.65 -5.02
C ARG A 527 25.85 19.76 -5.22
N THR A 528 25.93 18.50 -4.80
CA THR A 528 24.81 17.54 -4.86
C THR A 528 23.66 18.01 -3.97
N VAL A 529 23.94 18.39 -2.72
CA VAL A 529 22.98 18.96 -1.77
C VAL A 529 22.29 20.19 -2.34
N ASN A 530 23.06 21.13 -2.91
CA ASN A 530 22.51 22.34 -3.53
C ASN A 530 21.63 21.98 -4.75
N SER A 531 22.05 21.02 -5.58
CA SER A 531 21.25 20.53 -6.71
C SER A 531 19.90 19.96 -6.28
N LEU A 532 19.84 19.24 -5.15
CA LEU A 532 18.60 18.74 -4.57
C LEU A 532 17.72 19.88 -4.03
N LYS A 533 18.30 20.83 -3.28
CA LYS A 533 17.57 21.99 -2.72
C LYS A 533 16.97 22.90 -3.79
N GLU A 534 17.66 23.04 -4.93
CA GLU A 534 17.25 23.87 -6.07
C GLU A 534 16.39 23.13 -7.11
N LYS A 535 16.04 21.86 -6.86
CA LYS A 535 15.32 21.03 -7.83
C LYS A 535 13.90 21.56 -8.09
N LYS A 536 13.73 22.21 -9.25
CA LYS A 536 12.47 22.79 -9.75
C LYS A 536 11.93 21.93 -10.89
N THR A 537 11.15 20.92 -10.56
CA THR A 537 10.54 20.02 -11.53
C THR A 537 9.05 19.89 -11.21
N LYS A 538 8.20 19.98 -12.23
CA LYS A 538 6.77 19.71 -12.09
C LYS A 538 6.60 18.23 -11.81
N ILE A 539 6.38 17.90 -10.55
CA ILE A 539 6.32 16.51 -10.09
C ILE A 539 4.99 16.33 -9.35
N ALA A 540 4.49 15.10 -9.29
CA ALA A 540 3.42 14.77 -8.36
C ALA A 540 3.87 15.16 -6.92
N PRO A 541 3.06 15.96 -6.18
CA PRO A 541 3.39 16.46 -4.85
C PRO A 541 3.98 15.43 -3.89
N ASP A 542 3.40 14.23 -3.83
CA ASP A 542 3.88 13.18 -2.92
C ASP A 542 5.31 12.74 -3.25
N ARG A 543 5.73 12.87 -4.51
CA ARG A 543 7.07 12.45 -4.95
C ARG A 543 8.15 13.45 -4.52
N SER A 544 7.79 14.71 -4.29
CA SER A 544 8.77 15.76 -3.90
C SER A 544 9.34 15.55 -2.49
N ILE A 545 8.64 14.80 -1.62
CA ILE A 545 9.13 14.41 -0.29
C ILE A 545 10.42 13.58 -0.41
N ASN A 546 10.55 12.78 -1.47
CA ASN A 546 11.73 11.94 -1.66
C ASN A 546 13.02 12.75 -1.84
N ILE A 547 12.91 13.97 -2.39
CA ILE A 547 14.05 14.90 -2.51
C ILE A 547 14.58 15.27 -1.12
N PHE A 548 13.66 15.59 -0.20
CA PHE A 548 14.00 15.92 1.18
C PHE A 548 14.56 14.72 1.94
N GLN A 549 14.02 13.51 1.71
CA GLN A 549 14.54 12.29 2.33
C GLN A 549 15.96 11.95 1.85
N CYS A 550 16.31 12.22 0.59
CA CYS A 550 17.70 12.12 0.14
C CYS A 550 18.62 13.10 0.87
N LEU A 551 18.17 14.29 1.25
CA LEU A 551 18.95 15.22 2.09
C LEU A 551 19.18 14.63 3.49
N ILE A 552 18.16 14.01 4.09
CA ILE A 552 18.28 13.31 5.38
C ILE A 552 19.29 12.16 5.28
N GLU A 553 19.24 11.36 4.22
CA GLU A 553 20.19 10.26 3.98
C GLU A 553 21.62 10.75 3.73
N MET A 554 21.78 11.97 3.20
CA MET A 554 23.07 12.66 3.12
C MET A 554 23.45 13.38 4.43
N ASN A 555 22.72 13.13 5.52
CA ASN A 555 22.92 13.76 6.82
C ASN A 555 22.89 15.31 6.79
N ASP A 556 22.23 15.90 5.79
CA ASP A 556 21.96 17.34 5.72
C ASP A 556 20.62 17.62 6.42
N LEU A 557 20.72 18.15 7.64
CA LEU A 557 19.57 18.53 8.47
C LEU A 557 19.23 20.02 8.39
N SER A 558 19.87 20.77 7.49
CA SER A 558 19.75 22.25 7.44
C SER A 558 18.31 22.69 7.18
N VAL A 559 17.65 22.09 6.18
CA VAL A 559 16.25 22.40 5.85
C VAL A 559 15.31 22.04 7.00
N SER A 560 15.55 20.92 7.69
CA SER A 560 14.77 20.51 8.86
C SER A 560 14.87 21.52 10.00
N GLN A 561 16.08 21.99 10.29
CA GLN A 561 16.35 23.00 11.32
C GLN A 561 15.69 24.33 10.96
N GLU A 562 15.81 24.77 9.70
CA GLU A 562 15.18 26.00 9.19
C GLU A 562 13.64 25.94 9.30
N ILE A 563 13.04 24.78 9.06
CA ILE A 563 11.59 24.56 9.26
C ILE A 563 11.22 24.53 10.74
N GLN A 564 12.00 23.88 11.61
CA GLN A 564 11.73 23.89 13.06
C GLN A 564 11.79 25.31 13.63
N GLU A 565 12.76 26.12 13.21
CA GLU A 565 12.85 27.53 13.57
C GLU A 565 11.66 28.33 13.03
N PHE A 566 11.28 28.09 11.77
CA PHE A 566 10.09 28.71 11.18
C PHE A 566 8.82 28.37 11.96
N LEU A 567 8.62 27.11 12.34
CA LEU A 567 7.48 26.68 13.14
C LEU A 567 7.49 27.31 14.55
N ARG A 568 8.64 27.64 15.13
CA ARG A 568 8.73 28.34 16.42
C ARG A 568 8.57 29.86 16.33
N SER A 569 8.71 30.43 15.13
CA SER A 569 8.65 31.88 14.93
C SER A 569 7.21 32.43 14.98
N GLU A 570 7.06 33.65 15.49
CA GLU A 570 5.78 34.39 15.50
C GLU A 570 5.44 35.00 14.12
N ASN A 571 6.45 35.29 13.29
CA ASN A 571 6.30 35.99 11.99
C ASN A 571 6.18 35.04 10.79
N ARG A 572 5.40 33.95 10.91
CA ARG A 572 5.31 32.89 9.88
C ARG A 572 4.82 33.39 8.51
N SER A 573 3.95 34.39 8.49
CA SER A 573 3.37 34.94 7.25
C SER A 573 4.34 35.79 6.42
N GLU A 574 5.45 36.24 7.00
CA GLU A 574 6.40 37.14 6.33
C GLU A 574 7.56 36.39 5.66
N LYS A 575 7.93 35.21 6.19
CA LYS A 575 9.04 34.40 5.70
C LYS A 575 8.63 33.62 4.45
N GLU A 576 9.38 33.80 3.37
CA GLU A 576 9.17 33.05 2.13
C GLU A 576 9.77 31.65 2.23
N LEU A 577 8.96 30.62 1.97
CA LEU A 577 9.38 29.23 1.94
C LEU A 577 9.72 28.82 0.50
N SER A 578 10.88 28.22 0.31
CA SER A 578 11.23 27.58 -0.97
C SER A 578 10.46 26.27 -1.18
N GLU A 579 10.54 25.69 -2.38
CA GLU A 579 9.85 24.44 -2.71
C GLU A 579 10.35 23.25 -1.86
N ILE A 580 11.64 23.21 -1.51
CA ILE A 580 12.19 22.15 -0.64
C ILE A 580 11.76 22.35 0.83
N HIS A 581 11.62 23.61 1.28
CA HIS A 581 11.01 23.91 2.58
C HIS A 581 9.59 23.38 2.66
N CYS A 582 8.82 23.51 1.58
CA CYS A 582 7.46 22.97 1.52
C CYS A 582 7.45 21.43 1.57
N SER A 583 8.32 20.73 0.82
CA SER A 583 8.48 19.28 0.95
C SER A 583 8.86 18.86 2.38
N ALA A 584 9.80 19.58 3.01
CA ALA A 584 10.26 19.29 4.36
C ALA A 584 9.16 19.52 5.40
N LEU A 585 8.43 20.63 5.28
CA LEU A 585 7.27 20.93 6.13
C LEU A 585 6.19 19.88 5.93
N ALA A 586 5.88 19.47 4.69
CA ALA A 586 4.89 18.44 4.42
C ALA A 586 5.27 17.11 5.05
N TYR A 587 6.54 16.69 4.92
CA TYR A 587 7.06 15.53 5.60
C TYR A 587 6.97 15.68 7.12
N MET A 588 7.49 16.75 7.70
CA MET A 588 7.45 16.94 9.16
C MET A 588 6.03 16.97 9.73
N LEU A 589 5.09 17.57 8.99
CA LEU A 589 3.67 17.57 9.34
C LEU A 589 3.11 16.15 9.25
N GLN A 590 3.30 15.42 8.14
CA GLN A 590 2.91 14.01 8.03
C GLN A 590 3.45 13.15 9.17
N MET A 591 4.60 13.52 9.68
CA MET A 591 5.25 12.81 10.76
C MET A 591 4.74 13.27 12.12
N SER A 592 3.85 14.24 12.26
CA SER A 592 3.25 14.65 13.53
C SER A 592 2.08 13.74 13.93
N GLU A 593 1.96 13.42 15.21
CA GLU A 593 0.82 12.67 15.75
C GLU A 593 -0.42 13.55 15.96
N GLU A 594 -0.22 14.86 16.10
CA GLU A 594 -1.29 15.83 16.33
C GLU A 594 -2.16 16.02 15.06
N VAL A 595 -3.48 15.87 15.21
CA VAL A 595 -4.45 16.33 14.20
C VAL A 595 -4.48 17.86 14.29
N LEU A 596 -4.32 18.55 13.17
CA LEU A 596 -4.43 20.00 13.13
C LEU A 596 -5.81 20.39 12.57
N GLU A 597 -6.46 21.39 13.18
CA GLU A 597 -7.85 21.74 12.85
C GLU A 597 -8.02 22.34 11.45
N GLU A 598 -7.10 23.22 11.01
CA GLU A 598 -7.21 23.94 9.74
C GLU A 598 -5.85 24.05 9.03
N LEU A 599 -5.78 23.66 7.73
CA LEU A 599 -4.67 24.01 6.85
C LEU A 599 -5.09 25.05 5.81
N ASP A 600 -4.62 26.28 5.99
CA ASP A 600 -4.70 27.31 4.96
C ASP A 600 -3.35 27.45 4.23
N LEU A 601 -3.27 26.89 3.02
CA LEU A 601 -2.07 26.96 2.18
C LEU A 601 -1.72 28.39 1.75
N LYS A 602 -2.66 29.35 1.80
CA LYS A 602 -2.39 30.76 1.48
C LYS A 602 -1.58 31.46 2.58
N ARG A 603 -1.59 30.94 3.82
CA ARG A 603 -0.78 31.48 4.92
C ARG A 603 0.72 31.29 4.68
N TYR A 604 1.10 30.31 3.85
CA TYR A 604 2.49 30.08 3.48
C TYR A 604 2.87 30.90 2.25
N LYS A 605 3.75 31.87 2.44
CA LYS A 605 4.35 32.64 1.34
C LYS A 605 5.33 31.73 0.58
N THR A 606 4.89 31.15 -0.53
CA THR A 606 5.70 30.26 -1.37
C THR A 606 5.25 30.29 -2.83
N SER A 607 6.03 29.67 -3.72
CA SER A 607 5.68 29.52 -5.13
C SER A 607 4.45 28.60 -5.30
N LEU A 608 3.85 28.63 -6.48
CA LEU A 608 2.76 27.71 -6.83
C LEU A 608 3.16 26.24 -6.59
N GLU A 609 4.35 25.86 -7.03
CA GLU A 609 4.90 24.52 -6.84
C GLU A 609 5.13 24.22 -5.35
N GLY A 610 5.59 25.20 -4.57
CA GLY A 610 5.71 25.06 -3.11
C GLY A 610 4.38 24.72 -2.44
N ARG A 611 3.28 25.40 -2.83
CA ARG A 611 1.93 25.06 -2.33
C ARG A 611 1.52 23.64 -2.72
N LEU A 612 1.79 23.23 -3.96
CA LEU A 612 1.52 21.87 -4.40
C LEU A 612 2.27 20.85 -3.55
N ARG A 613 3.54 21.08 -3.21
CA ARG A 613 4.34 20.20 -2.35
C ARG A 613 3.86 20.10 -0.90
N LEU A 614 2.90 20.94 -0.47
CA LEU A 614 2.22 20.83 0.82
C LEU A 614 0.98 19.93 0.78
N ILE A 615 0.46 19.58 -0.40
CA ILE A 615 -0.68 18.65 -0.56
C ILE A 615 -0.52 17.34 0.23
N PRO A 616 0.67 16.71 0.31
CA PRO A 616 0.80 15.47 1.08
C PRO A 616 0.49 15.66 2.57
N ALA A 617 0.64 16.87 3.12
CA ALA A 617 0.33 17.18 4.51
C ALA A 617 -1.18 17.19 4.81
N LEU A 618 -2.04 17.30 3.78
CA LEU A 618 -3.50 17.38 3.91
C LEU A 618 -4.10 16.17 4.64
N LYS A 619 -3.40 15.03 4.64
CA LYS A 619 -3.82 13.79 5.31
C LYS A 619 -4.08 13.93 6.83
N LEU A 620 -3.62 15.03 7.45
CA LEU A 620 -3.69 15.26 8.89
C LEU A 620 -4.66 16.35 9.34
N PHE A 621 -5.38 16.99 8.40
CA PHE A 621 -6.23 18.15 8.70
C PHE A 621 -7.71 17.83 8.59
N CYS A 622 -8.50 18.33 9.54
CA CYS A 622 -9.97 18.19 9.55
C CYS A 622 -10.67 19.17 8.60
N SER A 623 -10.07 20.31 8.30
CA SER A 623 -10.60 21.26 7.33
C SER A 623 -9.49 21.78 6.40
N VAL A 624 -9.80 21.80 5.10
CA VAL A 624 -8.90 22.31 4.05
C VAL A 624 -9.59 23.50 3.39
N SER A 625 -9.39 24.67 3.98
CA SER A 625 -10.09 25.90 3.59
C SER A 625 -9.50 26.61 2.36
N SER A 626 -8.36 26.16 1.79
CA SER A 626 -7.81 26.84 0.62
C SER A 626 -6.76 26.05 -0.18
N LEU A 627 -7.23 25.23 -1.13
CA LEU A 627 -6.44 24.86 -2.32
C LEU A 627 -6.66 25.86 -3.47
N THR A 628 -7.25 27.03 -3.19
CA THR A 628 -7.60 28.03 -4.20
C THR A 628 -6.40 28.47 -5.04
N SER A 629 -6.55 28.63 -6.36
CA SER A 629 -5.50 29.16 -7.27
C SER A 629 -4.20 28.33 -7.33
N CYS A 630 -4.24 27.02 -7.02
CA CYS A 630 -3.07 26.13 -7.06
C CYS A 630 -2.73 25.57 -8.46
N ARG A 631 -3.50 25.93 -9.51
CA ARG A 631 -3.36 25.41 -10.89
C ARG A 631 -3.14 23.89 -10.94
N LEU A 632 -3.98 23.16 -10.20
CA LEU A 632 -3.92 21.69 -10.10
C LEU A 632 -3.85 21.05 -11.50
N SER A 633 -2.80 20.26 -11.76
CA SER A 633 -2.74 19.35 -12.91
C SER A 633 -3.45 18.04 -12.59
N GLU A 634 -3.64 17.17 -13.58
CA GLU A 634 -4.14 15.81 -13.37
C GLU A 634 -3.33 15.05 -12.31
N THR A 635 -1.99 15.11 -12.39
CA THR A 635 -1.09 14.49 -11.40
C THR A 635 -1.19 15.08 -10.00
N SER A 636 -1.47 16.38 -9.87
CA SER A 636 -1.69 17.01 -8.56
C SER A 636 -3.09 16.68 -8.01
N CYS A 637 -4.08 16.46 -8.89
CA CYS A 637 -5.40 15.97 -8.49
C CYS A 637 -5.34 14.51 -8.01
N ASP A 638 -4.55 13.65 -8.66
CA ASP A 638 -4.28 12.29 -8.20
C ASP A 638 -3.70 12.31 -6.77
N SER A 639 -2.64 13.08 -6.54
CA SER A 639 -2.03 13.25 -5.21
C SER A 639 -3.00 13.83 -4.17
N LEU A 640 -3.80 14.82 -4.56
CA LEU A 640 -4.83 15.40 -3.70
C LEU A 640 -5.84 14.33 -3.27
N VAL A 641 -6.44 13.62 -4.22
CA VAL A 641 -7.44 12.58 -3.95
C VAL A 641 -6.84 11.45 -3.13
N CYS A 642 -5.60 11.04 -3.39
CA CYS A 642 -4.89 10.07 -2.55
C CYS A 642 -4.74 10.58 -1.10
N ALA A 643 -4.47 11.88 -0.91
CA ALA A 643 -4.40 12.48 0.41
C ALA A 643 -5.78 12.52 1.10
N LEU A 644 -6.84 12.85 0.36
CA LEU A 644 -8.21 12.87 0.90
C LEU A 644 -8.71 11.46 1.27
N MET A 645 -8.49 10.47 0.41
CA MET A 645 -8.85 9.07 0.64
C MET A 645 -8.07 8.41 1.78
N SER A 646 -6.91 8.97 2.17
CA SER A 646 -6.11 8.40 3.27
C SER A 646 -6.77 8.60 4.64
N ASN A 647 -7.68 9.56 4.78
CA ASN A 647 -8.38 9.84 6.03
C ASN A 647 -9.74 10.55 5.79
N PRO A 648 -10.70 9.87 5.16
CA PRO A 648 -11.93 10.49 4.63
C PRO A 648 -12.89 10.99 5.72
N SER A 649 -12.74 10.48 6.95
CA SER A 649 -13.65 10.75 8.08
C SER A 649 -13.45 12.12 8.75
N HIS A 650 -12.31 12.78 8.53
CA HIS A 650 -12.02 14.06 9.18
C HIS A 650 -12.32 15.28 8.32
N LEU A 651 -12.35 15.14 6.98
CA LEU A 651 -12.51 16.27 6.09
C LEU A 651 -13.98 16.68 5.95
N THR A 652 -14.35 17.81 6.53
CA THR A 652 -15.71 18.36 6.42
C THR A 652 -15.84 19.45 5.35
N GLU A 653 -14.75 20.16 5.02
CA GLU A 653 -14.77 21.27 4.06
C GLU A 653 -13.59 21.21 3.08
N LEU A 654 -13.88 21.42 1.80
CA LEU A 654 -12.89 21.44 0.72
C LEU A 654 -13.14 22.59 -0.25
N ASP A 655 -12.19 23.54 -0.33
CA ASP A 655 -12.20 24.64 -1.30
C ASP A 655 -11.16 24.46 -2.41
N LEU A 656 -11.64 24.19 -3.63
CA LEU A 656 -10.87 24.05 -4.86
C LEU A 656 -11.01 25.23 -5.83
N SER A 657 -11.51 26.37 -5.36
CA SER A 657 -11.83 27.52 -6.21
C SER A 657 -10.62 28.04 -7.02
N ASP A 658 -10.85 28.71 -8.14
CA ASP A 658 -9.81 29.25 -9.05
C ASP A 658 -8.75 28.22 -9.53
N ASN A 659 -9.07 26.92 -9.52
CA ASN A 659 -8.24 25.88 -10.12
C ASN A 659 -8.70 25.52 -11.53
N LYS A 660 -7.75 25.05 -12.36
CA LYS A 660 -8.04 24.57 -13.72
C LYS A 660 -8.35 23.07 -13.71
N LEU A 661 -9.38 22.66 -12.98
CA LEU A 661 -9.81 21.26 -12.92
C LEU A 661 -10.29 20.80 -14.30
N GLN A 662 -9.70 19.72 -14.82
CA GLN A 662 -10.18 19.02 -16.03
C GLN A 662 -11.18 17.94 -15.64
N ASP A 663 -11.95 17.42 -16.61
CA ASP A 663 -12.95 16.35 -16.33
C ASP A 663 -12.31 15.11 -15.68
N SER A 664 -11.03 14.79 -15.98
CA SER A 664 -10.32 13.70 -15.30
C SER A 664 -10.02 13.99 -13.84
N GLY A 665 -9.66 15.23 -13.48
CA GLY A 665 -9.51 15.67 -12.09
C GLY A 665 -10.82 15.61 -11.31
N VAL A 666 -11.93 16.00 -11.94
CA VAL A 666 -13.27 15.90 -11.34
C VAL A 666 -13.69 14.44 -11.15
N LYS A 667 -13.39 13.57 -12.11
CA LYS A 667 -13.64 12.13 -11.99
C LYS A 667 -12.95 11.54 -10.76
N LEU A 668 -11.69 11.90 -10.51
CA LEU A 668 -10.95 11.43 -9.34
C LEU A 668 -11.58 11.95 -8.03
N LEU A 669 -12.02 13.21 -7.99
CA LEU A 669 -12.75 13.75 -6.85
C LEU A 669 -14.10 13.06 -6.63
N CYS A 670 -14.79 12.67 -7.71
CA CYS A 670 -16.03 11.91 -7.62
C CYS A 670 -15.80 10.55 -6.99
N ASN A 671 -14.72 9.84 -7.33
CA ASN A 671 -14.35 8.59 -6.66
C ASN A 671 -14.20 8.78 -5.13
N PHE A 672 -13.64 9.91 -4.69
CA PHE A 672 -13.58 10.25 -3.25
C PHE A 672 -14.95 10.48 -2.63
N LEU A 673 -15.85 11.19 -3.33
CA LEU A 673 -17.23 11.43 -2.86
C LEU A 673 -18.09 10.16 -2.84
N GLU A 674 -17.79 9.19 -3.71
CA GLU A 674 -18.42 7.86 -3.73
C GLU A 674 -18.01 7.00 -2.53
N SER A 675 -16.90 7.34 -1.85
CA SER A 675 -16.43 6.61 -0.67
C SER A 675 -17.45 6.70 0.46
N PRO A 676 -17.87 5.57 1.07
CA PRO A 676 -18.86 5.55 2.15
C PRO A 676 -18.41 6.34 3.39
N ASP A 677 -17.09 6.47 3.58
CA ASP A 677 -16.49 7.10 4.74
C ASP A 677 -16.33 8.63 4.56
N CYS A 678 -16.78 9.19 3.43
CA CYS A 678 -16.70 10.62 3.14
C CYS A 678 -17.64 11.43 4.07
N GLN A 679 -17.05 12.28 4.92
CA GLN A 679 -17.79 13.18 5.82
C GLN A 679 -17.86 14.63 5.31
N LEU A 680 -17.62 14.84 4.01
CA LEU A 680 -17.57 16.18 3.43
C LEU A 680 -18.95 16.86 3.49
N GLU A 681 -19.03 17.99 4.20
CA GLU A 681 -20.22 18.82 4.36
C GLU A 681 -20.24 20.02 3.40
N ALA A 682 -19.07 20.56 3.01
CA ALA A 682 -18.98 21.68 2.08
C ALA A 682 -17.94 21.45 0.97
N LEU A 683 -18.36 21.64 -0.29
CA LEU A 683 -17.50 21.59 -1.47
C LEU A 683 -17.61 22.88 -2.27
N ARG A 684 -16.50 23.62 -2.38
CA ARG A 684 -16.42 24.88 -3.14
C ARG A 684 -15.52 24.72 -4.36
N SER A 685 -16.03 25.13 -5.52
CA SER A 685 -15.28 25.18 -6.78
C SER A 685 -15.68 26.44 -7.57
N GLU A 686 -15.63 27.59 -6.90
CA GLU A 686 -15.87 28.91 -7.50
C GLU A 686 -14.76 29.25 -8.50
N PHE A 687 -15.09 29.98 -9.57
CA PHE A 687 -14.10 30.56 -10.46
C PHE A 687 -14.34 32.05 -10.63
N SER A 688 -13.47 32.90 -10.08
CA SER A 688 -13.62 34.35 -10.20
C SER A 688 -13.13 34.83 -11.57
N PHE A 689 -14.05 35.26 -12.44
CA PHE A 689 -13.72 35.88 -13.72
C PHE A 689 -13.03 37.25 -13.56
N ILE A 690 -13.17 37.89 -12.39
CA ILE A 690 -12.88 39.32 -12.18
C ILE A 690 -11.37 39.63 -12.09
N LEU A 691 -10.50 38.67 -11.78
CA LEU A 691 -9.05 38.91 -11.62
C LEU A 691 -8.18 38.63 -12.86
N VAL A 692 -8.71 38.03 -13.93
CA VAL A 692 -7.90 37.63 -15.12
C VAL A 692 -8.28 38.38 -16.40
N SER A 693 -8.92 39.54 -16.30
CA SER A 693 -9.15 40.42 -17.45
C SER A 693 -7.93 41.26 -17.85
N CYS A 694 -6.81 41.23 -17.11
CA CYS A 694 -5.73 42.21 -17.32
C CYS A 694 -4.48 41.73 -18.07
N PHE A 695 -4.19 40.43 -18.26
CA PHE A 695 -2.88 40.04 -18.86
C PHE A 695 -2.83 38.76 -19.74
N SER A 696 -3.90 38.38 -20.46
CA SER A 696 -3.73 37.41 -21.56
C SER A 696 -4.69 37.66 -22.71
N VAL A 697 -4.11 37.93 -23.88
CA VAL A 697 -4.79 38.13 -25.18
C VAL A 697 -5.18 36.79 -25.82
N ASP A 698 -4.76 35.65 -25.23
CA ASP A 698 -5.21 34.33 -25.64
C ASP A 698 -6.45 33.93 -24.81
N GLY A 699 -7.63 33.96 -25.43
CA GLY A 699 -8.94 33.62 -24.85
C GLY A 699 -9.10 32.17 -24.39
N GLY A 700 -8.30 31.71 -23.42
CA GLY A 700 -8.22 30.33 -22.93
C GLY A 700 -8.47 30.13 -21.43
N LEU A 701 -8.95 31.15 -20.71
CA LEU A 701 -9.17 31.11 -19.25
C LEU A 701 -10.61 30.76 -18.83
N SER A 702 -11.36 30.04 -19.67
CA SER A 702 -12.64 29.45 -19.25
C SER A 702 -12.41 28.15 -18.48
N CYS A 703 -13.00 28.02 -17.29
CA CYS A 703 -13.06 26.77 -16.53
C CYS A 703 -13.72 25.66 -17.38
N LYS A 704 -13.36 24.39 -17.12
CA LYS A 704 -13.75 23.24 -17.93
C LYS A 704 -14.83 22.35 -17.31
N LEU A 705 -15.33 22.61 -16.09
CA LEU A 705 -16.43 21.85 -15.48
C LEU A 705 -17.62 21.79 -16.44
N SER A 706 -17.73 20.67 -17.14
CA SER A 706 -18.68 20.42 -18.22
C SER A 706 -19.96 19.81 -17.68
N SER A 707 -21.02 19.76 -18.48
CA SER A 707 -22.22 18.98 -18.16
C SER A 707 -21.89 17.51 -17.87
N TYR A 708 -20.89 16.94 -18.54
CA TYR A 708 -20.37 15.60 -18.25
C TYR A 708 -19.76 15.49 -16.85
N SER A 709 -18.87 16.41 -16.46
CA SER A 709 -18.33 16.44 -15.09
C SER A 709 -19.43 16.60 -14.03
N CYS A 710 -20.45 17.42 -14.32
CA CYS A 710 -21.59 17.58 -13.43
C CYS A 710 -22.41 16.28 -13.30
N SER A 711 -22.56 15.51 -14.38
CA SER A 711 -23.22 14.20 -14.32
C SER A 711 -22.45 13.18 -13.46
N LEU A 712 -21.11 13.19 -13.52
CA LEU A 712 -20.27 12.37 -12.65
C LEU A 712 -20.41 12.77 -11.18
N LEU A 713 -20.36 14.07 -10.89
CA LEU A 713 -20.56 14.60 -9.53
C LEU A 713 -21.92 14.18 -8.96
N VAL A 714 -22.99 14.32 -9.74
CA VAL A 714 -24.34 13.92 -9.34
C VAL A 714 -24.44 12.41 -9.12
N SER A 715 -23.79 11.60 -9.97
CA SER A 715 -23.71 10.15 -9.77
C SER A 715 -23.05 9.81 -8.42
N ALA A 716 -21.94 10.48 -8.10
CA ALA A 716 -21.22 10.29 -6.85
C ALA A 716 -22.03 10.72 -5.62
N LEU A 717 -22.74 11.85 -5.70
CA LEU A 717 -23.60 12.33 -4.61
C LEU A 717 -24.85 11.45 -4.40
N LYS A 718 -25.27 10.68 -5.42
CA LYS A 718 -26.38 9.73 -5.33
C LYS A 718 -25.94 8.37 -4.80
N SER A 719 -24.74 7.91 -5.11
CA SER A 719 -24.24 6.60 -4.69
C SER A 719 -23.91 6.56 -3.19
N ASN A 720 -23.43 7.67 -2.62
CA ASN A 720 -23.31 7.87 -1.19
C ASN A 720 -24.21 9.06 -0.79
N PRO A 721 -25.32 8.85 -0.04
CA PRO A 721 -26.20 9.90 0.47
C PRO A 721 -25.39 10.96 1.24
N SER A 722 -24.92 11.96 0.51
CA SER A 722 -23.78 12.74 0.96
C SER A 722 -24.11 13.53 2.22
N ASN A 723 -23.12 13.67 3.10
CA ASN A 723 -23.17 14.64 4.20
C ASN A 723 -23.13 16.10 3.69
N LEU A 724 -23.06 16.29 2.37
CA LEU A 724 -22.90 17.58 1.72
C LEU A 724 -24.12 18.47 1.94
N ARG A 725 -23.90 19.55 2.68
CA ARG A 725 -24.86 20.63 2.95
C ARG A 725 -24.63 21.83 2.06
N GLU A 726 -23.40 22.08 1.61
CA GLU A 726 -23.06 23.22 0.75
C GLU A 726 -22.34 22.78 -0.52
N LEU A 727 -22.84 23.26 -1.66
CA LEU A 727 -22.24 23.07 -2.97
C LEU A 727 -22.13 24.41 -3.71
N ASP A 728 -20.89 24.85 -3.95
CA ASP A 728 -20.61 26.06 -4.72
C ASP A 728 -19.97 25.72 -6.06
N LEU A 729 -20.72 25.96 -7.15
CA LEU A 729 -20.30 25.77 -8.53
C LEU A 729 -20.22 27.09 -9.31
N SER A 730 -20.10 28.20 -8.61
CA SER A 730 -20.11 29.54 -9.20
C SER A 730 -18.97 29.75 -10.22
N GLY A 731 -19.21 30.53 -11.27
CA GLY A 731 -18.24 30.82 -12.32
C GLY A 731 -18.01 29.69 -13.35
N ASN A 732 -18.68 28.54 -13.19
CA ASN A 732 -18.53 27.39 -14.11
C ASN A 732 -19.38 27.53 -15.38
N ASN A 733 -18.90 28.34 -16.31
CA ASN A 733 -19.62 28.76 -17.52
C ASN A 733 -19.86 27.68 -18.60
N LYS A 734 -19.41 26.43 -18.37
CA LYS A 734 -19.70 25.26 -19.22
C LYS A 734 -20.76 24.34 -18.63
N LEU A 735 -21.21 24.61 -17.40
CA LEU A 735 -22.30 23.88 -16.74
C LEU A 735 -23.60 24.02 -17.53
N LYS A 736 -24.02 25.26 -17.83
CA LYS A 736 -25.22 25.60 -18.64
C LYS A 736 -26.49 24.89 -18.12
N ASP A 737 -27.58 24.96 -18.89
CA ASP A 737 -28.85 24.32 -18.52
C ASP A 737 -28.71 22.79 -18.35
N GLU A 738 -27.91 22.13 -19.18
CA GLU A 738 -27.70 20.67 -19.14
C GLU A 738 -27.09 20.19 -17.83
N GLY A 739 -26.08 20.88 -17.30
CA GLY A 739 -25.50 20.56 -16.00
C GLY A 739 -26.51 20.72 -14.85
N LEU A 740 -27.32 21.79 -14.89
CA LEU A 740 -28.37 21.99 -13.88
C LEU A 740 -29.44 20.89 -13.92
N HIS A 741 -29.76 20.33 -15.10
CA HIS A 741 -30.70 19.20 -15.19
C HIS A 741 -30.24 18.02 -14.34
N TYR A 742 -28.95 17.65 -14.40
CA TYR A 742 -28.41 16.60 -13.53
C TYR A 742 -28.52 16.97 -12.04
N LEU A 743 -28.21 18.21 -11.67
CA LEU A 743 -28.37 18.68 -10.27
C LEU A 743 -29.83 18.61 -9.81
N CYS A 744 -30.79 18.95 -10.68
CA CYS A 744 -32.21 18.84 -10.37
C CYS A 744 -32.62 17.39 -10.09
N ASP A 745 -32.07 16.41 -10.82
CA ASP A 745 -32.29 14.99 -10.56
C ASP A 745 -31.73 14.53 -9.21
N PHE A 746 -30.71 15.22 -8.67
CA PHE A 746 -30.18 14.98 -7.32
C PHE A 746 -31.03 15.68 -6.26
N LEU A 747 -31.36 16.97 -6.45
CA LEU A 747 -32.20 17.75 -5.54
C LEU A 747 -33.58 17.12 -5.31
N GLY A 748 -34.14 16.47 -6.34
CA GLY A 748 -35.39 15.73 -6.23
C GLY A 748 -35.27 14.34 -5.59
N SER A 749 -34.06 13.88 -5.23
CA SER A 749 -33.82 12.61 -4.54
C SER A 749 -34.19 12.72 -3.05
N PRO A 750 -34.78 11.69 -2.42
CA PRO A 750 -35.06 11.71 -0.97
C PRO A 750 -33.77 11.77 -0.12
N ASP A 751 -32.64 11.37 -0.71
CA ASP A 751 -31.33 11.30 -0.06
C ASP A 751 -30.57 12.64 -0.09
N CYS A 752 -31.10 13.68 -0.76
CA CYS A 752 -30.43 14.96 -0.89
C CYS A 752 -30.55 15.79 0.41
N ARG A 753 -29.39 16.10 1.02
CA ARG A 753 -29.29 16.91 2.25
C ARG A 753 -28.81 18.34 2.02
N LEU A 754 -28.70 18.76 0.77
CA LEU A 754 -28.12 20.05 0.40
C LEU A 754 -28.95 21.22 0.95
N GLU A 755 -28.32 22.10 1.71
CA GLU A 755 -28.91 23.29 2.32
C GLU A 755 -28.56 24.56 1.52
N ILE A 756 -27.37 24.62 0.90
CA ILE A 756 -26.86 25.78 0.17
C ILE A 756 -26.40 25.36 -1.24
N LEU A 757 -26.90 26.04 -2.26
CA LEU A 757 -26.50 25.84 -3.65
C LEU A 757 -26.16 27.18 -4.33
N ASN A 758 -24.89 27.37 -4.70
CA ASN A 758 -24.44 28.54 -5.43
C ASN A 758 -24.15 28.21 -6.91
N LEU A 759 -24.87 28.89 -7.80
CA LEU A 759 -24.80 28.77 -9.27
C LEU A 759 -24.59 30.14 -9.93
N TRP A 760 -23.86 31.02 -9.24
CA TRP A 760 -23.55 32.35 -9.75
C TRP A 760 -22.73 32.24 -11.05
N GLU A 761 -23.07 33.01 -12.09
CA GLU A 761 -22.34 33.04 -13.37
C GLU A 761 -22.17 31.67 -14.10
N CYS A 762 -23.12 30.74 -13.96
CA CYS A 762 -23.08 29.41 -14.60
C CYS A 762 -23.61 29.36 -16.06
N ARG A 763 -23.98 30.51 -16.65
CA ARG A 763 -24.61 30.62 -17.99
C ARG A 763 -25.98 29.91 -18.12
N LEU A 764 -26.76 29.90 -17.04
CA LEU A 764 -28.11 29.36 -17.03
C LEU A 764 -29.08 30.25 -17.80
N THR A 765 -30.06 29.65 -18.47
CA THR A 765 -31.13 30.35 -19.21
C THR A 765 -32.50 30.00 -18.63
N ARG A 766 -33.58 30.60 -19.14
CA ARG A 766 -34.96 30.30 -18.69
C ARG A 766 -35.32 28.80 -18.70
N SER A 767 -34.63 27.98 -19.51
CA SER A 767 -34.85 26.54 -19.60
C SER A 767 -34.55 25.82 -18.27
N SER A 768 -33.64 26.40 -17.47
CA SER A 768 -33.24 25.92 -16.14
C SER A 768 -34.31 26.03 -15.05
N CYS A 769 -35.21 27.01 -15.15
CA CYS A 769 -36.09 27.37 -14.04
C CYS A 769 -37.19 26.33 -13.77
N HIS A 770 -37.79 25.75 -14.81
CA HIS A 770 -38.89 24.80 -14.65
C HIS A 770 -38.44 23.46 -14.00
N PRO A 771 -37.36 22.81 -14.44
CA PRO A 771 -36.80 21.63 -13.78
C PRO A 771 -36.46 21.88 -12.31
N LEU A 772 -35.85 23.04 -12.00
CA LEU A 772 -35.47 23.37 -10.62
C LEU A 772 -36.70 23.53 -9.72
N VAL A 773 -37.75 24.20 -10.20
CA VAL A 773 -39.03 24.31 -9.47
C VAL A 773 -39.65 22.94 -9.22
N LEU A 774 -39.57 22.00 -10.17
CA LEU A 774 -40.05 20.64 -9.97
C LEU A 774 -39.22 19.90 -8.92
N ALA A 775 -37.90 20.01 -8.99
CA ALA A 775 -36.98 19.39 -8.04
C ALA A 775 -37.20 19.89 -6.61
N LEU A 776 -37.38 21.19 -6.41
CA LEU A 776 -37.66 21.78 -5.09
C LEU A 776 -39.06 21.43 -4.55
N LYS A 777 -39.98 21.02 -5.43
CA LYS A 777 -41.32 20.53 -5.05
C LYS A 777 -41.34 19.04 -4.75
N SER A 778 -40.43 18.28 -5.32
CA SER A 778 -40.25 16.85 -5.01
C SER A 778 -39.47 16.68 -3.72
N ASN A 779 -40.05 15.94 -2.76
CA ASN A 779 -39.54 15.77 -1.38
C ASN A 779 -39.52 17.07 -0.56
N PRO A 780 -39.52 17.02 0.79
CA PRO A 780 -39.26 18.22 1.59
C PRO A 780 -37.81 18.63 1.34
N SER A 781 -37.61 19.50 0.35
CA SER A 781 -36.29 20.03 0.01
C SER A 781 -35.61 20.56 1.28
N HIS A 782 -34.36 20.14 1.49
CA HIS A 782 -33.51 20.67 2.55
C HIS A 782 -32.89 22.03 2.19
N LEU A 783 -33.05 22.48 0.94
CA LEU A 783 -32.42 23.67 0.40
C LEU A 783 -32.99 24.93 1.05
N ARG A 784 -32.13 25.69 1.70
CA ARG A 784 -32.42 26.96 2.36
C ARG A 784 -31.90 28.16 1.57
N GLU A 785 -30.76 28.01 0.91
CA GLU A 785 -30.14 29.10 0.15
C GLU A 785 -29.86 28.70 -1.30
N LEU A 786 -30.25 29.56 -2.24
CA LEU A 786 -30.00 29.40 -3.67
C LEU A 786 -29.53 30.71 -4.29
N ASP A 787 -28.32 30.72 -4.86
CA ASP A 787 -27.79 31.85 -5.62
C ASP A 787 -27.72 31.56 -7.12
N MET A 788 -28.42 32.36 -7.92
CA MET A 788 -28.43 32.28 -9.38
C MET A 788 -28.11 33.62 -10.05
N ARG A 789 -27.44 34.55 -9.35
CA ARG A 789 -27.06 35.86 -9.91
C ARG A 789 -26.15 35.71 -11.13
N ASP A 790 -26.10 36.76 -11.96
CA ASP A 790 -25.26 36.85 -13.18
C ASP A 790 -25.39 35.67 -14.16
N ASN A 791 -26.59 35.09 -14.26
CA ASN A 791 -27.00 34.18 -15.32
C ASN A 791 -27.85 34.90 -16.39
N TYR A 792 -28.18 34.22 -17.49
CA TYR A 792 -29.04 34.76 -18.57
C TYR A 792 -30.54 34.65 -18.25
N LEU A 793 -30.89 35.02 -17.02
CA LEU A 793 -32.24 34.97 -16.46
C LEU A 793 -32.81 36.38 -16.34
N LYS A 794 -34.12 36.55 -16.47
CA LYS A 794 -34.82 37.79 -16.14
C LYS A 794 -35.78 37.56 -14.96
N ASN A 795 -36.20 38.64 -14.31
CA ASN A 795 -37.10 38.55 -13.13
C ASN A 795 -38.37 37.74 -13.37
N TYR A 796 -38.91 37.74 -14.60
CA TYR A 796 -40.10 36.94 -14.93
C TYR A 796 -39.79 35.45 -15.11
N ASP A 797 -38.56 35.06 -15.47
CA ASP A 797 -38.17 33.66 -15.65
C ASP A 797 -38.10 32.92 -14.29
N VAL A 798 -37.69 33.62 -13.24
CA VAL A 798 -37.52 33.08 -11.87
C VAL A 798 -38.74 33.28 -10.98
N LYS A 799 -39.85 33.82 -11.51
CA LYS A 799 -41.04 34.14 -10.71
C LYS A 799 -41.55 32.94 -9.92
N ALA A 800 -41.55 31.75 -10.51
CA ALA A 800 -41.99 30.52 -9.85
C ALA A 800 -41.09 30.09 -8.67
N LEU A 801 -39.80 30.47 -8.69
CA LEU A 801 -38.86 30.25 -7.57
C LEU A 801 -39.11 31.26 -6.44
N ILE A 802 -39.37 32.53 -6.78
CA ILE A 802 -39.77 33.57 -5.81
C ILE A 802 -41.08 33.19 -5.11
N ASP A 803 -42.04 32.65 -5.86
CA ASP A 803 -43.32 32.20 -5.31
C ASP A 803 -43.15 30.97 -4.40
N LEU A 804 -42.18 30.09 -4.68
CA LEU A 804 -41.82 28.96 -3.80
C LEU A 804 -41.22 29.43 -2.47
N GLN A 805 -40.28 30.38 -2.50
CA GLN A 805 -39.65 30.94 -1.30
C GLN A 805 -40.65 31.58 -0.34
N LYS A 806 -41.70 32.23 -0.87
CA LYS A 806 -42.76 32.87 -0.07
C LYS A 806 -43.72 31.86 0.57
N ASN A 807 -43.66 30.60 0.17
CA ASN A 807 -44.58 29.58 0.65
C ASN A 807 -43.97 28.85 1.87
N PRO A 808 -44.63 28.91 3.04
CA PRO A 808 -44.10 28.33 4.29
C PRO A 808 -44.01 26.80 4.27
N ASP A 809 -44.63 26.13 3.30
CA ASP A 809 -44.52 24.68 3.13
C ASP A 809 -43.16 24.25 2.55
N TYR A 810 -42.34 25.20 2.10
CA TYR A 810 -40.99 24.95 1.56
C TYR A 810 -39.93 25.63 2.43
N ARG A 811 -38.70 25.06 2.46
CA ARG A 811 -37.61 25.50 3.33
C ARG A 811 -36.67 26.55 2.73
N LEU A 812 -36.94 27.02 1.51
CA LEU A 812 -36.08 27.99 0.83
C LEU A 812 -36.22 29.36 1.50
N GLU A 813 -35.24 29.72 2.32
CA GLU A 813 -35.21 30.95 3.10
C GLU A 813 -34.65 32.13 2.29
N MET A 814 -33.60 31.88 1.50
CA MET A 814 -32.88 32.91 0.74
C MET A 814 -32.76 32.54 -0.73
N PHE A 815 -33.19 33.46 -1.62
CA PHE A 815 -33.02 33.31 -3.06
C PHE A 815 -32.41 34.55 -3.70
N ARG A 816 -31.25 34.41 -4.36
CA ARG A 816 -30.56 35.53 -5.04
C ARG A 816 -30.66 35.41 -6.55
N SER A 817 -31.09 36.47 -7.23
CA SER A 817 -31.25 36.50 -8.69
C SER A 817 -31.01 37.90 -9.30
N VAL A 818 -31.21 38.03 -10.62
CA VAL A 818 -30.88 39.20 -11.48
C VAL A 818 -31.54 40.52 -11.02
N GLY A 819 -32.51 40.48 -10.11
CA GLY A 819 -33.21 41.63 -9.55
C GLY A 819 -32.95 41.96 -8.08
N GLY A 820 -32.09 41.20 -7.37
CA GLY A 820 -31.78 41.39 -5.95
C GLY A 820 -31.75 40.11 -5.13
N CYS A 821 -31.57 40.27 -3.81
CA CYS A 821 -31.72 39.22 -2.81
C CYS A 821 -33.19 39.21 -2.36
N TYR A 822 -33.87 38.07 -2.48
CA TYR A 822 -35.28 37.87 -2.14
C TYR A 822 -35.42 36.99 -0.92
#